data_AF-A0A3Q0EFL7-F1
#
_entry.id   AF-A0A3Q0EFL7-F1
#
_cell.length_a   1.000
_cell.length_b   1.000
_cell.length_c   1.000
_cell.angle_alpha   90.00
_cell.angle_beta   90.00
_cell.angle_gamma   90.00
#
_symmetry.space_group_name_H-M   'P 1'
#
loop_
_entity.id
_entity.type
_entity.pdbx_description
1 polymer ?
#
loop_
_entity_poly.entity_id
_entity_poly.type
_entity_poly.pdbx_seq_one_letter_code
_entity_poly.pdbx_strand_id
1 'polypeptide(L)'
;MTSPSNPPAFRLETSDGDQEDGTEVDKGKLGFGGGPPPMESPFQGEDRNFSPEIRVNLNYRGRAGPSQPDPTRFDRDRLFRVVSRGVPEDLAGLPEYLCRTSKYLTDSEYTECSTGKTCLMKAILNLRDGVNACILPLLQIDRDSGNPRPLVNAQCTDEYYRGHSALHIAIEKRSLQCVKLLVENGADVHARACGSFFQKSKGTSFYFGELPLSLAVCTKQWDVVNYLLENPHQPANLQAVDSQGNTALHALVKIADNSAENSALVIHMYDRLLQVGACLCPSVQLEDIANLQGLTPLKLAAKEGKIEIFRHILQREFSGPCQPLSRKFTEWCYGPVRVSLYDLASVDSWEENSVLEIIAFHCRSPHRHRMVVLEPLNKLLQAKWDLLIPRFFFNFLCYLIYMFIFTAVAYHQPALEKQAVLPLKATAGNSMLLLGHILILLGGIYLLSGQLWYFWRRRLFIWMSFMDGYFEILFLVQALLTVLSQVLCFLAIEWYLPLLASSLVLGWLNLLYYTRGFQHTGIYSVMIQKVILRDLLRFLLVYLVFLFGFAVALVSLSREAWVPEAPTGPNATESVRPGVDHEEEAGSTPPYRGILDASLELFKFTIGMGELAFQEQLRFRGVVLLLLLAYVLLTYILLLNMLIALMSETVNSVTTDSWSIWKLQKAIAVLEMENGYWWFRKKKARAGVMLTVGTRPDGRPDERWCFRVEEVNWASWEQTLPTVCEEPSGAGVTGRTPPWPPYLARTVPWRKTVCLSSPSSPTDGPDVAGGQHDRAGDLSSHTC
;
A
#
# COMPACT_ATOMS: atom_id res chain seq x y z
N MET A 1 0.63 -17.84 -31.75
CA MET A 1 1.34 -19.13 -31.68
C MET A 1 2.63 -18.97 -32.47
N THR A 2 3.71 -18.59 -31.78
CA THR A 2 5.04 -18.53 -32.37
C THR A 2 5.64 -19.93 -32.32
N SER A 3 6.13 -20.40 -33.47
CA SER A 3 6.86 -21.65 -33.61
C SER A 3 7.96 -21.74 -32.54
N PRO A 4 8.14 -22.88 -31.85
CA PRO A 4 9.27 -23.04 -30.96
C PRO A 4 10.55 -22.91 -31.79
N SER A 5 11.41 -21.96 -31.43
CA SER A 5 12.79 -21.91 -31.93
C SER A 5 13.40 -23.29 -31.70
N ASN A 6 13.89 -23.94 -32.76
CA ASN A 6 14.62 -25.19 -32.64
C ASN A 6 15.64 -25.07 -31.50
N PRO A 7 15.75 -26.06 -30.60
CA PRO A 7 16.80 -26.02 -29.59
C PRO A 7 18.15 -25.88 -30.31
N PRO A 8 19.06 -25.02 -29.82
CA PRO A 8 20.36 -24.87 -30.44
C PRO A 8 21.00 -26.26 -30.50
N ALA A 9 21.48 -26.65 -31.68
CA ALA A 9 22.14 -27.93 -31.89
C ALA A 9 23.23 -28.11 -30.81
N PHE A 10 23.18 -29.23 -30.08
CA PHE A 10 24.18 -29.55 -29.08
C PHE A 10 25.56 -29.55 -29.73
N ARG A 11 26.41 -28.58 -29.36
CA ARG A 11 27.76 -28.39 -29.88
C ARG A 11 28.75 -28.47 -28.74
N LEU A 12 29.81 -29.24 -28.94
CA LEU A 12 30.96 -29.29 -28.03
C LEU A 12 31.92 -28.15 -28.37
N GLU A 13 32.36 -27.41 -27.35
CA GLU A 13 33.35 -26.32 -27.49
C GLU A 13 34.75 -26.90 -27.77
N THR A 14 35.61 -26.13 -28.44
CA THR A 14 37.00 -26.54 -28.76
C THR A 14 38.00 -25.96 -27.74
N SER A 15 39.01 -26.75 -27.37
CA SER A 15 40.12 -26.31 -26.51
C SER A 15 41.44 -26.34 -27.30
N ASP A 16 42.29 -25.34 -27.08
CA ASP A 16 43.58 -25.18 -27.76
C ASP A 16 44.75 -25.85 -27.00
N GLY A 17 44.46 -26.69 -26.01
CA GLY A 17 45.44 -27.63 -25.42
C GLY A 17 46.37 -27.07 -24.32
N ASP A 18 46.52 -25.74 -24.20
CA ASP A 18 47.33 -25.10 -23.15
C ASP A 18 46.44 -24.46 -22.07
N GLN A 19 45.55 -25.26 -21.50
CA GLN A 19 44.93 -24.90 -20.23
C GLN A 19 45.93 -25.40 -19.18
N GLU A 20 46.69 -24.48 -18.58
CA GLU A 20 47.48 -24.82 -17.40
C GLU A 20 46.59 -25.65 -16.47
N ASP A 21 47.09 -26.82 -16.07
CA ASP A 21 46.64 -27.59 -14.92
C ASP A 21 46.84 -26.75 -13.65
N GLY A 22 46.22 -25.57 -13.61
CA GLY A 22 46.15 -24.67 -12.48
C GLY A 22 44.95 -25.06 -11.64
N THR A 23 45.00 -26.26 -11.07
CA THR A 23 44.25 -26.58 -9.85
C THR A 23 44.83 -25.86 -8.62
N GLU A 24 45.52 -24.73 -8.81
CA GLU A 24 45.55 -23.69 -7.79
C GLU A 24 44.22 -22.96 -7.83
N VAL A 25 43.26 -23.56 -7.14
CA VAL A 25 42.15 -22.83 -6.55
C VAL A 25 42.76 -21.62 -5.84
N ASP A 26 42.69 -20.45 -6.46
CA ASP A 26 43.07 -19.18 -5.83
C ASP A 26 42.04 -18.89 -4.72
N LYS A 27 42.17 -19.63 -3.63
CA LYS A 27 41.55 -19.41 -2.32
C LYS A 27 42.03 -18.08 -1.70
N GLY A 28 42.91 -17.33 -2.38
CA GLY A 28 43.62 -16.16 -1.88
C GLY A 28 42.86 -14.83 -1.91
N LYS A 29 41.67 -14.74 -2.54
CA LYS A 29 40.83 -13.53 -2.47
C LYS A 29 39.38 -13.81 -2.05
N LEU A 30 39.20 -14.68 -1.04
CA LEU A 30 37.96 -14.76 -0.24
C LEU A 30 37.82 -13.60 0.75
N GLY A 31 38.28 -12.41 0.36
CA GLY A 31 38.36 -11.24 1.22
C GLY A 31 37.45 -10.12 0.71
N PHE A 32 36.14 -10.37 0.56
CA PHE A 32 35.06 -9.37 0.72
C PHE A 32 33.68 -10.04 0.45
N GLY A 33 33.21 -10.87 1.39
CA GLY A 33 31.79 -11.29 1.52
C GLY A 33 31.22 -12.17 0.39
N GLY A 34 30.40 -13.16 0.73
CA GLY A 34 29.63 -13.96 -0.25
C GLY A 34 28.50 -13.18 -0.93
N GLY A 35 28.80 -11.99 -1.47
CA GLY A 35 27.89 -11.16 -2.25
C GLY A 35 27.95 -11.48 -3.75
N PRO A 36 26.94 -11.05 -4.53
CA PRO A 36 26.94 -11.25 -5.98
C PRO A 36 28.10 -10.49 -6.65
N PRO A 37 28.67 -11.01 -7.75
CA PRO A 37 29.78 -10.36 -8.46
C PRO A 37 29.34 -9.00 -9.00
N PRO A 38 30.17 -7.94 -8.92
CA PRO A 38 29.84 -6.64 -9.48
C PRO A 38 29.87 -6.68 -11.01
N MET A 39 28.87 -6.07 -11.67
CA MET A 39 28.80 -6.02 -13.15
C MET A 39 30.05 -5.38 -13.81
N GLU A 40 30.64 -4.38 -13.17
CA GLU A 40 31.91 -3.80 -13.58
C GLU A 40 32.74 -3.46 -12.35
N SER A 41 34.01 -3.86 -12.38
CA SER A 41 35.00 -3.33 -11.46
C SER A 41 36.31 -3.07 -12.20
N PRO A 42 36.95 -1.89 -12.02
CA PRO A 42 38.26 -1.62 -12.58
C PRO A 42 39.40 -2.25 -11.75
N PHE A 43 39.11 -2.75 -10.54
CA PHE A 43 40.10 -3.23 -9.57
C PHE A 43 40.10 -4.74 -9.34
N GLN A 44 38.96 -5.41 -9.50
CA GLN A 44 38.86 -6.88 -9.41
C GLN A 44 38.89 -7.45 -10.83
N GLY A 45 39.73 -8.48 -11.03
CA GLY A 45 39.72 -9.25 -12.27
C GLY A 45 38.46 -10.13 -12.35
N GLU A 46 37.99 -10.39 -13.56
CA GLU A 46 36.79 -11.20 -13.81
C GLU A 46 37.02 -12.67 -13.40
N ASP A 47 35.98 -13.33 -12.89
CA ASP A 47 36.08 -14.68 -12.31
C ASP A 47 36.52 -15.76 -13.30
N ARG A 48 37.22 -16.81 -12.81
CA ARG A 48 37.75 -17.94 -13.60
C ARG A 48 37.17 -19.32 -13.22
N ASN A 49 36.19 -19.37 -12.31
CA ASN A 49 35.63 -20.65 -11.85
C ASN A 49 34.67 -21.24 -12.90
N PHE A 50 35.19 -22.13 -13.75
CA PHE A 50 34.37 -22.88 -14.70
C PHE A 50 33.71 -24.10 -14.03
N SER A 51 32.45 -24.35 -14.36
CA SER A 51 31.88 -25.70 -14.20
C SER A 51 32.59 -26.65 -15.18
N PRO A 52 32.83 -27.92 -14.80
CA PRO A 52 33.50 -28.87 -15.68
C PRO A 52 32.65 -29.13 -16.93
N GLU A 53 33.19 -28.81 -18.11
CA GLU A 53 32.56 -29.02 -19.41
C GLU A 53 33.44 -29.92 -20.30
N ILE A 54 32.78 -30.72 -21.14
CA ILE A 54 33.48 -31.61 -22.09
C ILE A 54 33.84 -30.78 -23.33
N ARG A 55 35.16 -30.63 -23.58
CA ARG A 55 35.69 -29.89 -24.74
C ARG A 55 36.45 -30.80 -25.71
N VAL A 56 36.44 -30.43 -26.98
CA VAL A 56 37.21 -31.11 -28.04
C VAL A 56 38.58 -30.46 -28.16
N ASN A 57 39.63 -31.18 -27.75
CA ASN A 57 41.00 -30.70 -27.90
C ASN A 57 41.45 -30.85 -29.36
N LEU A 58 41.66 -29.73 -30.06
CA LEU A 58 42.10 -29.71 -31.46
C LEU A 58 43.57 -30.15 -31.63
N ASN A 59 44.37 -30.08 -30.57
CA ASN A 59 45.81 -30.36 -30.57
C ASN A 59 46.18 -31.79 -30.13
N TYR A 60 45.21 -32.71 -30.02
CA TYR A 60 45.43 -34.08 -29.51
C TYR A 60 46.53 -34.87 -30.26
N ARG A 61 46.88 -34.49 -31.49
CA ARG A 61 47.89 -35.19 -32.32
C ARG A 61 49.29 -34.56 -32.27
N GLY A 62 49.47 -33.39 -31.64
CA GLY A 62 50.74 -32.67 -31.57
C GLY A 62 51.37 -32.80 -30.18
N ARG A 63 52.45 -33.59 -30.07
CA ARG A 63 53.30 -33.61 -28.86
C ARG A 63 54.05 -32.27 -28.79
N ALA A 64 53.55 -31.30 -28.04
CA ALA A 64 54.25 -30.04 -27.78
C ALA A 64 54.81 -30.02 -26.35
N GLY A 65 56.11 -29.71 -26.23
CA GLY A 65 56.74 -29.34 -24.96
C GLY A 65 56.30 -27.94 -24.49
N PRO A 66 56.86 -27.41 -23.38
CA PRO A 66 56.36 -26.20 -22.74
C PRO A 66 56.32 -25.02 -23.73
N SER A 67 55.11 -24.60 -24.09
CA SER A 67 54.84 -23.57 -25.09
C SER A 67 55.14 -22.18 -24.52
N GLN A 68 55.94 -21.39 -25.24
CA GLN A 68 56.01 -19.95 -25.02
C GLN A 68 54.63 -19.34 -25.33
N PRO A 69 54.17 -18.30 -24.61
CA PRO A 69 52.89 -17.68 -24.89
C PRO A 69 52.90 -17.08 -26.30
N ASP A 70 52.09 -17.66 -27.19
CA ASP A 70 51.95 -17.19 -28.57
C ASP A 70 51.47 -15.72 -28.58
N PRO A 71 52.23 -14.76 -29.14
CA PRO A 71 51.84 -13.34 -29.15
C PRO A 71 50.61 -13.08 -30.03
N THR A 72 50.18 -14.06 -30.82
CA THR A 72 48.99 -14.04 -31.67
C THR A 72 47.75 -14.61 -30.98
N ARG A 73 47.88 -15.15 -29.76
CA ARG A 73 46.77 -15.72 -28.99
C ARG A 73 45.91 -14.62 -28.36
N PHE A 74 44.60 -14.76 -28.50
CA PHE A 74 43.63 -13.89 -27.85
C PHE A 74 43.02 -14.61 -26.65
N ASP A 75 43.58 -14.37 -25.47
CA ASP A 75 42.93 -14.76 -24.21
C ASP A 75 41.83 -13.77 -23.83
N ARG A 76 40.87 -14.22 -23.02
CA ARG A 76 39.79 -13.38 -22.48
C ARG A 76 40.30 -12.08 -21.86
N ASP A 77 41.35 -12.16 -21.04
CA ASP A 77 41.91 -10.99 -20.34
C ASP A 77 42.60 -10.01 -21.31
N ARG A 78 43.13 -10.52 -22.44
CA ARG A 78 43.63 -9.66 -23.53
C ARG A 78 42.46 -8.99 -24.24
N LEU A 79 41.44 -9.75 -24.62
CA LEU A 79 40.24 -9.24 -25.28
C LEU A 79 39.55 -8.17 -24.42
N PHE A 80 39.34 -8.42 -23.13
CA PHE A 80 38.67 -7.51 -22.21
C PHE A 80 39.46 -6.21 -21.98
N ARG A 81 40.79 -6.28 -21.95
CA ARG A 81 41.67 -5.09 -21.87
C ARG A 81 41.65 -4.27 -23.16
N VAL A 82 41.60 -4.91 -24.32
CA VAL A 82 41.54 -4.22 -25.62
C VAL A 82 40.21 -3.46 -25.74
N VAL A 83 39.09 -4.15 -25.48
CA VAL A 83 37.76 -3.53 -25.58
C VAL A 83 37.53 -2.43 -24.55
N SER A 84 38.14 -2.53 -23.35
CA SER A 84 38.08 -1.46 -22.34
C SER A 84 38.92 -0.23 -22.69
N ARG A 85 40.00 -0.40 -23.49
CA ARG A 85 40.79 0.72 -24.03
C ARG A 85 40.07 1.42 -25.18
N GLY A 86 39.25 0.69 -25.93
CA GLY A 86 38.48 1.23 -27.05
C GLY A 86 39.33 1.51 -28.31
N VAL A 87 40.48 0.84 -28.46
CA VAL A 87 41.36 0.98 -29.63
C VAL A 87 41.07 -0.15 -30.62
N PRO A 88 40.51 0.13 -31.82
CA PRO A 88 40.10 -0.91 -32.76
C PRO A 88 41.30 -1.62 -33.44
N GLU A 89 42.45 -0.96 -33.55
CA GLU A 89 43.66 -1.54 -34.18
C GLU A 89 44.18 -2.77 -33.41
N ASP A 90 44.00 -2.77 -32.08
CA ASP A 90 44.40 -3.88 -31.21
C ASP A 90 43.54 -5.15 -31.40
N LEU A 91 42.44 -5.07 -32.17
CA LEU A 91 41.60 -6.22 -32.56
C LEU A 91 42.07 -6.89 -33.86
N ALA A 92 43.09 -6.34 -34.55
CA ALA A 92 43.64 -6.94 -35.75
C ALA A 92 44.19 -8.37 -35.46
N GLY A 93 43.84 -9.33 -36.31
CA GLY A 93 44.21 -10.75 -36.15
C GLY A 93 43.23 -11.60 -35.33
N LEU A 94 42.26 -10.98 -34.63
CA LEU A 94 41.19 -11.72 -33.94
C LEU A 94 40.32 -12.59 -34.88
N PRO A 95 39.84 -12.13 -36.05
CA PRO A 95 39.00 -12.96 -36.92
C PRO A 95 39.76 -14.18 -37.47
N GLU A 96 41.03 -14.01 -37.84
CA GLU A 96 41.89 -15.11 -38.31
C GLU A 96 42.11 -16.16 -37.21
N TYR A 97 42.29 -15.69 -35.97
CA TYR A 97 42.44 -16.55 -34.80
C TYR A 97 41.16 -17.38 -34.54
N LEU A 98 39.99 -16.74 -34.51
CA LEU A 98 38.70 -17.42 -34.29
C LEU A 98 38.41 -18.46 -35.38
N CYS A 99 38.69 -18.13 -36.65
CA CYS A 99 38.56 -19.07 -37.76
C CYS A 99 39.51 -20.27 -37.62
N ARG A 100 40.77 -20.04 -37.19
CA ARG A 100 41.76 -21.11 -37.00
C ARG A 100 41.37 -22.08 -35.88
N THR A 101 40.84 -21.57 -34.77
CA THR A 101 40.47 -22.37 -33.58
C THR A 101 39.01 -22.83 -33.60
N SER A 102 38.22 -22.40 -34.60
CA SER A 102 36.77 -22.65 -34.70
C SER A 102 35.98 -22.24 -33.45
N LYS A 103 36.40 -21.14 -32.81
CA LYS A 103 35.80 -20.58 -31.59
C LYS A 103 34.91 -19.39 -31.89
N TYR A 104 33.97 -19.08 -31.00
CA TYR A 104 33.11 -17.89 -31.06
C TYR A 104 33.29 -17.00 -29.84
N LEU A 105 32.95 -15.73 -30.01
CA LEU A 105 32.97 -14.74 -28.94
C LEU A 105 31.94 -14.99 -27.84
N THR A 106 30.98 -15.90 -28.06
CA THR A 106 29.95 -16.31 -27.10
C THR A 106 30.30 -17.60 -26.35
N ASP A 107 31.42 -18.25 -26.67
CA ASP A 107 31.85 -19.48 -26.00
C ASP A 107 32.25 -19.19 -24.53
N SER A 108 32.19 -20.23 -23.69
CA SER A 108 32.48 -20.10 -22.25
C SER A 108 33.86 -19.47 -21.98
N GLU A 109 34.85 -19.69 -22.85
CA GLU A 109 36.20 -19.16 -22.72
C GLU A 109 36.31 -17.63 -22.81
N TYR A 110 35.44 -16.98 -23.58
CA TYR A 110 35.44 -15.51 -23.77
C TYR A 110 34.39 -14.80 -22.93
N THR A 111 33.61 -15.54 -22.16
CA THR A 111 32.61 -14.99 -21.26
C THR A 111 33.09 -15.06 -19.81
N GLU A 112 32.53 -14.18 -18.96
CA GLU A 112 32.76 -14.26 -17.53
C GLU A 112 31.99 -15.47 -16.96
N CYS A 113 32.67 -16.31 -16.16
CA CYS A 113 32.11 -17.59 -15.71
C CYS A 113 30.89 -17.41 -14.79
N SER A 114 30.92 -16.40 -13.91
CA SER A 114 29.83 -16.20 -12.95
C SER A 114 28.62 -15.54 -13.60
N THR A 115 28.81 -14.47 -14.36
CA THR A 115 27.72 -13.64 -14.88
C THR A 115 27.27 -14.01 -16.30
N GLY A 116 28.15 -14.59 -17.11
CA GLY A 116 27.98 -14.75 -18.55
C GLY A 116 28.27 -13.47 -19.36
N LYS A 117 28.95 -12.49 -18.77
CA LYS A 117 29.29 -11.20 -19.41
C LYS A 117 30.20 -11.40 -20.62
N THR A 118 29.83 -10.77 -21.74
CA THR A 118 30.57 -10.86 -23.01
C THR A 118 31.53 -9.69 -23.21
N CYS A 119 32.44 -9.80 -24.18
CA CYS A 119 33.33 -8.71 -24.59
C CYS A 119 32.56 -7.46 -25.04
N LEU A 120 31.38 -7.62 -25.65
CA LEU A 120 30.50 -6.52 -26.06
C LEU A 120 29.95 -5.77 -24.84
N MET A 121 29.49 -6.49 -23.82
CA MET A 121 29.02 -5.87 -22.57
C MET A 121 30.14 -5.07 -21.90
N LYS A 122 31.37 -5.62 -21.86
CA LYS A 122 32.56 -4.92 -21.33
C LYS A 122 32.90 -3.65 -22.14
N ALA A 123 32.77 -3.70 -23.46
CA ALA A 123 32.99 -2.55 -24.34
C ALA A 123 31.99 -1.42 -24.08
N ILE A 124 30.72 -1.74 -23.85
CA ILE A 124 29.64 -0.77 -23.60
C ILE A 124 29.66 -0.24 -22.16
N LEU A 125 30.16 -1.02 -21.20
CA LEU A 125 30.38 -0.51 -19.84
C LEU A 125 31.43 0.61 -19.81
N ASN A 126 32.40 0.54 -20.73
CA ASN A 126 33.56 1.45 -20.84
C ASN A 126 33.47 2.33 -22.11
N LEU A 127 32.51 3.26 -22.14
CA LEU A 127 32.37 4.25 -23.22
C LEU A 127 33.25 5.49 -22.97
N ARG A 128 33.84 6.04 -24.03
CA ARG A 128 34.50 7.35 -24.04
C ARG A 128 33.64 8.30 -24.87
N ASP A 129 33.20 9.41 -24.28
CA ASP A 129 32.29 10.37 -24.92
C ASP A 129 31.00 9.73 -25.51
N GLY A 130 30.52 8.67 -24.85
CA GLY A 130 29.30 7.95 -25.26
C GLY A 130 29.48 6.96 -26.41
N VAL A 131 30.69 6.76 -26.94
CA VAL A 131 30.96 5.79 -28.02
C VAL A 131 32.18 4.93 -27.69
N ASN A 132 32.25 3.75 -28.30
CA ASN A 132 33.45 2.93 -28.28
C ASN A 132 33.69 2.40 -29.69
N ALA A 133 34.82 2.78 -30.28
CA ALA A 133 35.18 2.45 -31.65
C ALA A 133 35.35 0.94 -31.89
N CYS A 134 35.52 0.13 -30.82
CA CYS A 134 35.63 -1.32 -30.91
C CYS A 134 34.29 -2.04 -31.13
N ILE A 135 33.14 -1.39 -30.85
CA ILE A 135 31.83 -2.06 -30.91
C ILE A 135 31.50 -2.54 -32.34
N LEU A 136 31.65 -1.65 -33.34
CA LEU A 136 31.33 -1.99 -34.73
C LEU A 136 32.26 -3.08 -35.30
N PRO A 137 33.60 -3.02 -35.12
CA PRO A 137 34.49 -4.12 -35.49
C PRO A 137 34.15 -5.45 -34.82
N LEU A 138 33.82 -5.48 -33.53
CA LEU A 138 33.45 -6.72 -32.83
C LEU A 138 32.19 -7.37 -33.42
N LEU A 139 31.18 -6.56 -33.74
CA LEU A 139 29.94 -7.05 -34.36
C LEU A 139 30.17 -7.50 -35.81
N GLN A 140 31.13 -6.92 -36.52
CA GLN A 140 31.52 -7.39 -37.84
C GLN A 140 32.25 -8.74 -37.76
N ILE A 141 33.21 -8.87 -36.83
CA ILE A 141 33.96 -10.11 -36.60
C ILE A 141 33.01 -11.26 -36.22
N ASP A 142 32.02 -11.01 -35.36
CA ASP A 142 31.03 -12.02 -34.98
C ASP A 142 30.18 -12.49 -36.19
N ARG A 143 29.77 -11.55 -37.06
CA ARG A 143 29.04 -11.87 -38.30
C ARG A 143 29.90 -12.66 -39.27
N ASP A 144 31.15 -12.26 -39.47
CA ASP A 144 32.09 -12.93 -40.36
C ASP A 144 32.42 -14.35 -39.87
N SER A 145 32.43 -14.57 -38.55
CA SER A 145 32.62 -15.89 -37.93
C SER A 145 31.41 -16.83 -38.10
N GLY A 146 30.25 -16.31 -38.49
CA GLY A 146 29.02 -17.09 -38.68
C GLY A 146 28.46 -17.65 -37.37
N ASN A 147 28.52 -16.88 -36.28
CA ASN A 147 28.07 -17.33 -34.96
C ASN A 147 26.57 -17.71 -34.96
N PRO A 148 26.20 -18.94 -34.53
CA PRO A 148 24.80 -19.35 -34.44
C PRO A 148 23.98 -18.53 -33.43
N ARG A 149 24.64 -17.96 -32.40
CA ARG A 149 24.02 -17.05 -31.44
C ARG A 149 24.66 -15.69 -31.57
N PRO A 150 24.01 -14.70 -32.22
CA PRO A 150 24.60 -13.38 -32.42
C PRO A 150 25.08 -12.78 -31.11
N LEU A 151 26.32 -12.28 -31.09
CA LEU A 151 26.95 -11.67 -29.91
C LEU A 151 26.11 -10.56 -29.30
N VAL A 152 25.38 -9.82 -30.15
CA VAL A 152 24.50 -8.71 -29.74
C VAL A 152 23.33 -9.17 -28.85
N ASN A 153 22.86 -10.39 -29.04
CA ASN A 153 21.71 -10.97 -28.32
C ASN A 153 22.14 -11.89 -27.17
N ALA A 154 23.44 -11.96 -26.88
CA ALA A 154 23.93 -12.63 -25.69
C ALA A 154 23.39 -11.95 -24.43
N GLN A 155 22.94 -12.77 -23.48
CA GLN A 155 22.35 -12.33 -22.21
C GLN A 155 23.10 -12.96 -21.04
N CYS A 156 23.17 -12.24 -19.92
CA CYS A 156 23.73 -12.78 -18.69
C CYS A 156 22.90 -13.97 -18.18
N THR A 157 23.57 -15.02 -17.70
CA THR A 157 22.97 -16.30 -17.29
C THR A 157 22.79 -16.43 -15.79
N ASP A 158 23.51 -15.64 -15.00
CA ASP A 158 23.48 -15.65 -13.53
C ASP A 158 22.08 -15.38 -12.96
N GLU A 159 21.79 -15.88 -11.76
CA GLU A 159 20.54 -15.62 -11.05
C GLU A 159 20.36 -14.13 -10.69
N TYR A 160 21.46 -13.41 -10.45
CA TYR A 160 21.40 -12.00 -10.07
C TYR A 160 21.09 -11.08 -11.26
N TYR A 161 21.85 -11.22 -12.35
CA TYR A 161 21.73 -10.40 -13.56
C TYR A 161 21.03 -11.09 -14.75
N ARG A 162 20.28 -12.16 -14.50
CA ARG A 162 19.64 -12.97 -15.54
C ARG A 162 18.94 -12.15 -16.63
N GLY A 163 19.24 -12.46 -17.88
CA GLY A 163 18.59 -11.85 -19.04
C GLY A 163 19.07 -10.43 -19.38
N HIS A 164 20.04 -9.88 -18.63
CA HIS A 164 20.62 -8.58 -18.94
C HIS A 164 21.38 -8.64 -20.27
N SER A 165 21.10 -7.69 -21.17
CA SER A 165 21.68 -7.64 -22.51
C SER A 165 22.53 -6.39 -22.72
N ALA A 166 23.39 -6.42 -23.74
CA ALA A 166 24.17 -5.26 -24.17
C ALA A 166 23.30 -4.00 -24.42
N LEU A 167 22.08 -4.18 -24.93
CA LEU A 167 21.13 -3.10 -25.17
C LEU A 167 20.67 -2.43 -23.86
N HIS A 168 20.45 -3.19 -22.79
CA HIS A 168 20.08 -2.62 -21.49
C HIS A 168 21.19 -1.70 -20.94
N ILE A 169 22.46 -2.12 -21.06
CA ILE A 169 23.62 -1.34 -20.63
C ILE A 169 23.73 -0.04 -21.45
N ALA A 170 23.57 -0.12 -22.78
CA ALA A 170 23.65 1.06 -23.65
C ALA A 170 22.58 2.12 -23.28
N ILE A 171 21.37 1.66 -22.95
CA ILE A 171 20.29 2.52 -22.47
C ILE A 171 20.66 3.10 -21.09
N GLU A 172 21.15 2.29 -20.15
CA GLU A 172 21.57 2.77 -18.83
C GLU A 172 22.64 3.87 -18.93
N LYS A 173 23.61 3.71 -19.84
CA LYS A 173 24.70 4.68 -20.10
C LYS A 173 24.24 5.94 -20.86
N ARG A 174 22.96 6.04 -21.24
CA ARG A 174 22.39 7.20 -21.95
C ARG A 174 23.04 7.49 -23.30
N SER A 175 23.55 6.47 -24.00
CA SER A 175 24.15 6.65 -25.33
C SER A 175 23.18 6.23 -26.43
N LEU A 176 22.52 7.21 -27.04
CA LEU A 176 21.65 6.97 -28.21
C LEU A 176 22.44 6.40 -29.39
N GLN A 177 23.68 6.83 -29.61
CA GLN A 177 24.52 6.34 -30.70
C GLN A 177 24.82 4.85 -30.56
N CYS A 178 25.15 4.39 -29.35
CA CYS A 178 25.35 2.96 -29.10
C CYS A 178 24.04 2.19 -29.28
N VAL A 179 22.91 2.71 -28.83
CA VAL A 179 21.60 2.07 -29.05
C VAL A 179 21.30 1.91 -30.54
N LYS A 180 21.54 2.96 -31.36
CA LYS A 180 21.36 2.90 -32.82
C LYS A 180 22.22 1.81 -33.45
N LEU A 181 23.52 1.81 -33.13
CA LEU A 181 24.46 0.81 -33.64
C LEU A 181 24.05 -0.61 -33.25
N LEU A 182 23.60 -0.84 -32.01
CA LEU A 182 23.18 -2.18 -31.57
C LEU A 182 21.93 -2.64 -32.33
N VAL A 183 20.92 -1.78 -32.46
CA VAL A 183 19.65 -2.10 -33.13
C VAL A 183 19.85 -2.32 -34.64
N GLU A 184 20.66 -1.50 -35.31
CA GLU A 184 21.02 -1.65 -36.72
C GLU A 184 21.74 -3.00 -37.00
N ASN A 185 22.43 -3.54 -36.00
CA ASN A 185 23.12 -4.83 -36.07
C ASN A 185 22.31 -6.01 -35.51
N GLY A 186 20.99 -5.86 -35.33
CA GLY A 186 20.08 -6.96 -34.99
C GLY A 186 19.91 -7.23 -33.50
N ALA A 187 20.09 -6.22 -32.64
CA ALA A 187 19.75 -6.33 -31.22
C ALA A 187 18.23 -6.51 -31.00
N ASP A 188 17.86 -7.51 -30.21
CA ASP A 188 16.48 -7.76 -29.85
C ASP A 188 15.96 -6.72 -28.84
N VAL A 189 15.00 -5.91 -29.28
CA VAL A 189 14.32 -4.89 -28.46
C VAL A 189 13.37 -5.49 -27.42
N HIS A 190 13.11 -6.79 -27.48
CA HIS A 190 12.23 -7.53 -26.57
C HIS A 190 12.95 -8.45 -25.59
N ALA A 191 14.28 -8.35 -25.50
CA ALA A 191 15.06 -9.07 -24.50
C ALA A 191 14.55 -8.74 -23.07
N ARG A 192 14.41 -9.76 -22.20
CA ARG A 192 13.87 -9.59 -20.85
C ARG A 192 14.93 -9.82 -19.79
N ALA A 193 15.24 -8.78 -19.02
CA ALA A 193 16.12 -8.85 -17.85
C ALA A 193 15.35 -9.27 -16.59
N CYS A 194 15.20 -10.58 -16.37
CA CYS A 194 14.40 -11.16 -15.29
C CYS A 194 15.18 -11.54 -14.01
N GLY A 195 16.46 -11.17 -13.93
CA GLY A 195 17.33 -11.42 -12.78
C GLY A 195 16.80 -10.87 -11.46
N SER A 196 17.23 -11.47 -10.34
CA SER A 196 16.77 -11.08 -9.01
C SER A 196 17.10 -9.62 -8.65
N PHE A 197 18.15 -9.02 -9.25
CA PHE A 197 18.46 -7.60 -9.13
C PHE A 197 17.38 -6.69 -9.74
N PHE A 198 16.75 -7.15 -10.83
CA PHE A 198 15.73 -6.41 -11.57
C PHE A 198 14.32 -6.64 -11.03
N GLN A 199 14.16 -7.54 -10.06
CA GLN A 199 12.89 -7.78 -9.38
C GLN A 199 12.82 -6.97 -8.08
N LYS A 200 11.63 -6.48 -7.73
CA LYS A 200 11.41 -5.72 -6.49
C LYS A 200 11.57 -6.63 -5.26
N SER A 201 12.76 -6.67 -4.69
CA SER A 201 13.07 -7.34 -3.42
C SER A 201 13.26 -6.29 -2.32
N LYS A 202 13.29 -6.72 -1.04
CA LYS A 202 13.48 -5.78 0.10
C LYS A 202 14.91 -5.20 0.17
N GLY A 203 15.84 -5.68 -0.65
CA GLY A 203 17.23 -5.21 -0.71
C GLY A 203 17.49 -4.21 -1.85
N THR A 204 18.77 -4.00 -2.17
CA THR A 204 19.22 -3.18 -3.31
C THR A 204 18.79 -3.84 -4.62
N SER A 205 17.67 -3.39 -5.16
CA SER A 205 17.10 -3.89 -6.42
C SER A 205 16.54 -2.72 -7.22
N PHE A 206 16.64 -2.81 -8.54
CA PHE A 206 16.19 -1.79 -9.48
C PHE A 206 15.19 -2.38 -10.45
N TYR A 207 13.90 -2.24 -10.12
CA TYR A 207 12.81 -2.71 -10.97
C TYR A 207 12.43 -1.65 -12.02
N PHE A 208 12.47 -2.03 -13.29
CA PHE A 208 12.10 -1.16 -14.42
C PHE A 208 11.18 -1.80 -15.46
N GLY A 209 10.66 -3.02 -15.23
CA GLY A 209 9.78 -3.71 -16.18
C GLY A 209 10.50 -4.65 -17.17
N GLU A 210 11.74 -5.04 -16.87
CA GLU A 210 12.56 -6.06 -17.57
C GLU A 210 12.87 -5.81 -19.06
N LEU A 211 12.15 -4.91 -19.74
CA LEU A 211 12.25 -4.65 -21.18
C LEU A 211 13.10 -3.40 -21.46
N PRO A 212 13.84 -3.35 -22.58
CA PRO A 212 14.61 -2.17 -22.99
C PRO A 212 13.75 -0.91 -23.11
N LEU A 213 12.56 -1.02 -23.71
CA LEU A 213 11.61 0.09 -23.82
C LEU A 213 11.18 0.60 -22.43
N SER A 214 10.84 -0.32 -21.53
CA SER A 214 10.44 0.04 -20.16
C SER A 214 11.59 0.72 -19.40
N LEU A 215 12.83 0.25 -19.57
CA LEU A 215 14.03 0.89 -19.00
C LEU A 215 14.24 2.30 -19.55
N ALA A 216 14.14 2.50 -20.87
CA ALA A 216 14.31 3.81 -21.50
C ALA A 216 13.25 4.81 -21.00
N VAL A 217 12.01 4.36 -20.85
CA VAL A 217 10.90 5.14 -20.28
C VAL A 217 11.18 5.48 -18.81
N CYS A 218 11.59 4.51 -18.01
CA CYS A 218 11.89 4.67 -16.58
C CYS A 218 13.12 5.57 -16.30
N THR A 219 14.11 5.53 -17.19
CA THR A 219 15.33 6.37 -17.12
C THR A 219 15.16 7.74 -17.75
N LYS A 220 13.96 8.07 -18.26
CA LYS A 220 13.56 9.39 -18.78
C LYS A 220 14.27 9.78 -20.08
N GLN A 221 14.58 8.81 -20.93
CA GLN A 221 15.29 9.03 -22.19
C GLN A 221 14.32 9.04 -23.37
N TRP A 222 13.67 10.19 -23.61
CA TRP A 222 12.67 10.29 -24.69
C TRP A 222 13.26 10.00 -26.07
N ASP A 223 14.47 10.43 -26.36
CA ASP A 223 15.12 10.23 -27.67
C ASP A 223 15.31 8.74 -27.98
N VAL A 224 15.68 7.96 -26.96
CA VAL A 224 15.82 6.49 -27.06
C VAL A 224 14.46 5.83 -27.21
N VAL A 225 13.45 6.27 -26.45
CA VAL A 225 12.08 5.77 -26.58
C VAL A 225 11.54 6.01 -27.98
N ASN A 226 11.71 7.21 -28.53
CA ASN A 226 11.27 7.54 -29.89
C ASN A 226 11.96 6.65 -30.93
N TYR A 227 13.28 6.49 -30.80
CA TYR A 227 14.05 5.62 -31.71
C TYR A 227 13.61 4.16 -31.61
N LEU A 228 13.38 3.61 -30.42
CA LEU A 228 12.93 2.23 -30.23
C LEU A 228 11.52 1.96 -30.77
N LEU A 229 10.68 2.99 -30.92
CA LEU A 229 9.32 2.87 -31.43
C LEU A 229 9.23 3.08 -32.95
N GLU A 230 10.08 3.95 -33.50
CA GLU A 230 10.05 4.35 -34.92
C GLU A 230 11.06 3.60 -35.80
N ASN A 231 11.96 2.79 -35.22
CA ASN A 231 13.01 2.12 -35.98
C ASN A 231 12.45 1.16 -37.06
N PRO A 232 13.07 1.13 -38.26
CA PRO A 232 12.59 0.31 -39.37
C PRO A 232 12.93 -1.18 -39.23
N HIS A 233 13.91 -1.54 -38.39
CA HIS A 233 14.40 -2.91 -38.28
C HIS A 233 13.48 -3.79 -37.42
N GLN A 234 13.24 -3.39 -36.16
CA GLN A 234 12.42 -4.13 -35.21
C GLN A 234 11.75 -3.14 -34.23
N PRO A 235 10.53 -2.64 -34.53
CA PRO A 235 9.84 -1.69 -33.66
C PRO A 235 9.47 -2.32 -32.33
N ALA A 236 9.71 -1.59 -31.25
CA ALA A 236 9.33 -2.04 -29.92
C ALA A 236 7.79 -1.99 -29.77
N ASN A 237 7.20 -3.15 -29.52
CA ASN A 237 5.79 -3.26 -29.14
C ASN A 237 5.51 -2.63 -27.75
N LEU A 238 4.62 -1.62 -27.73
CA LEU A 238 4.12 -0.97 -26.50
C LEU A 238 3.31 -1.90 -25.59
N GLN A 239 2.71 -2.96 -26.15
CA GLN A 239 1.93 -3.96 -25.42
C GLN A 239 2.79 -5.07 -24.82
N ALA A 240 4.11 -5.04 -25.04
CA ALA A 240 5.01 -6.02 -24.47
C ALA A 240 4.93 -6.00 -22.94
N VAL A 241 4.87 -7.21 -22.37
CA VAL A 241 4.78 -7.42 -20.92
C VAL A 241 6.05 -8.09 -20.39
N ASP A 242 6.34 -7.82 -19.12
CA ASP A 242 7.41 -8.47 -18.36
C ASP A 242 6.98 -9.84 -17.79
N SER A 243 7.84 -10.47 -16.98
CA SER A 243 7.54 -11.74 -16.29
C SER A 243 6.33 -11.68 -15.34
N GLN A 244 5.99 -10.50 -14.82
CA GLN A 244 4.85 -10.24 -13.94
C GLN A 244 3.58 -9.81 -14.69
N GLY A 245 3.64 -9.72 -16.02
CA GLY A 245 2.57 -9.20 -16.87
C GLY A 245 2.44 -7.67 -16.85
N ASN A 246 3.42 -6.96 -16.29
CA ASN A 246 3.44 -5.51 -16.25
C ASN A 246 3.91 -4.96 -17.60
N THR A 247 3.22 -3.94 -18.10
CA THR A 247 3.63 -3.13 -19.27
C THR A 247 4.54 -1.98 -18.84
N ALA A 248 5.06 -1.20 -19.80
CA ALA A 248 5.85 0.01 -19.50
C ALA A 248 5.10 1.02 -18.61
N LEU A 249 3.77 1.12 -18.73
CA LEU A 249 2.95 1.97 -17.86
C LEU A 249 2.93 1.48 -16.40
N HIS A 250 2.85 0.16 -16.20
CA HIS A 250 2.92 -0.42 -14.86
C HIS A 250 4.31 -0.23 -14.24
N ALA A 251 5.37 -0.33 -15.04
CA ALA A 251 6.74 -0.07 -14.59
C ALA A 251 6.93 1.38 -14.12
N LEU A 252 6.43 2.36 -14.87
CA LEU A 252 6.41 3.77 -14.46
C LEU A 252 5.72 3.97 -13.10
N VAL A 253 4.54 3.35 -12.92
CA VAL A 253 3.79 3.42 -11.65
C VAL A 253 4.58 2.78 -10.50
N LYS A 254 5.34 1.70 -10.74
CA LYS A 254 6.15 1.05 -9.70
C LYS A 254 7.32 1.91 -9.24
N ILE A 255 7.98 2.62 -10.17
CA ILE A 255 9.13 3.49 -9.89
C ILE A 255 8.72 4.82 -9.30
N ALA A 256 7.53 5.33 -9.66
CA ALA A 256 7.01 6.57 -9.12
C ALA A 256 7.12 6.57 -7.59
N ASP A 257 7.66 7.63 -7.01
CA ASP A 257 7.61 7.91 -5.59
C ASP A 257 6.69 9.12 -5.34
N ASN A 258 6.53 9.52 -4.07
CA ASN A 258 5.74 10.71 -3.75
C ASN A 258 6.62 11.99 -3.74
N SER A 259 7.83 11.97 -4.31
CA SER A 259 8.64 13.18 -4.49
C SER A 259 8.09 13.98 -5.67
N ALA A 260 8.06 15.31 -5.53
CA ALA A 260 7.49 16.18 -6.56
C ALA A 260 8.26 16.10 -7.89
N GLU A 261 9.60 16.07 -7.83
CA GLU A 261 10.47 16.00 -9.01
C GLU A 261 10.27 14.71 -9.81
N ASN A 262 10.33 13.55 -9.13
CA ASN A 262 10.15 12.28 -9.80
C ASN A 262 8.71 12.11 -10.31
N SER A 263 7.71 12.56 -9.53
CA SER A 263 6.31 12.52 -9.95
C SER A 263 6.06 13.33 -11.22
N ALA A 264 6.55 14.57 -11.29
CA ALA A 264 6.39 15.42 -12.48
C ALA A 264 7.03 14.78 -13.72
N LEU A 265 8.20 14.17 -13.57
CA LEU A 265 8.90 13.49 -14.66
C LEU A 265 8.18 12.21 -15.10
N VAL A 266 7.68 11.41 -14.15
CA VAL A 266 6.89 10.21 -14.45
C VAL A 266 5.58 10.59 -15.16
N ILE A 267 4.89 11.63 -14.69
CA ILE A 267 3.67 12.16 -15.31
C ILE A 267 3.94 12.57 -16.76
N HIS A 268 4.98 13.36 -17.00
CA HIS A 268 5.37 13.78 -18.34
C HIS A 268 5.67 12.58 -19.25
N MET A 269 6.44 11.60 -18.77
CA MET A 269 6.76 10.40 -19.55
C MET A 269 5.53 9.54 -19.82
N TYR A 270 4.63 9.41 -18.85
CA TYR A 270 3.39 8.66 -18.96
C TYR A 270 2.48 9.26 -20.04
N ASP A 271 2.30 10.58 -20.04
CA ASP A 271 1.47 11.27 -21.03
C ASP A 271 2.04 11.19 -22.44
N ARG A 272 3.36 11.37 -22.60
CA ARG A 272 4.02 11.24 -23.90
C ARG A 272 3.92 9.83 -24.47
N LEU A 273 4.06 8.81 -23.62
CA LEU A 273 3.92 7.41 -24.03
C LEU A 273 2.50 7.10 -24.49
N LEU A 274 1.49 7.65 -23.81
CA LEU A 274 0.09 7.52 -24.23
C LEU A 274 -0.20 8.22 -25.55
N GLN A 275 0.33 9.43 -25.75
CA GLN A 275 0.18 10.17 -27.02
C GLN A 275 0.78 9.40 -28.19
N VAL A 276 2.01 8.89 -28.04
CA VAL A 276 2.65 8.06 -29.07
C VAL A 276 1.91 6.74 -29.27
N GLY A 277 1.42 6.12 -28.20
CA GLY A 277 0.58 4.93 -28.28
C GLY A 277 -0.71 5.16 -29.06
N ALA A 278 -1.34 6.34 -28.91
CA ALA A 278 -2.52 6.73 -29.68
C ALA A 278 -2.21 6.86 -31.18
N CYS A 279 -1.03 7.39 -31.52
CA CYS A 279 -0.60 7.56 -32.91
C CYS A 279 -0.21 6.23 -33.56
N LEU A 280 0.55 5.37 -32.87
CA LEU A 280 1.07 4.11 -33.41
C LEU A 280 0.04 2.97 -33.36
N CYS A 281 -0.80 2.92 -32.31
CA CYS A 281 -1.76 1.85 -32.07
C CYS A 281 -3.15 2.40 -31.66
N PRO A 282 -3.90 3.05 -32.57
CA PRO A 282 -5.17 3.70 -32.23
C PRO A 282 -6.25 2.74 -31.71
N SER A 283 -6.18 1.47 -32.10
CA SER A 283 -7.17 0.44 -31.77
C SER A 283 -7.00 -0.16 -30.37
N VAL A 284 -5.85 0.05 -29.70
CA VAL A 284 -5.55 -0.59 -28.42
C VAL A 284 -5.48 0.43 -27.29
N GLN A 285 -6.34 0.24 -26.29
CA GLN A 285 -6.33 1.03 -25.06
C GLN A 285 -5.26 0.49 -24.11
N LEU A 286 -4.07 1.10 -24.14
CA LEU A 286 -2.92 0.68 -23.33
C LEU A 286 -3.21 0.65 -21.82
N GLU A 287 -4.12 1.48 -21.32
CA GLU A 287 -4.48 1.54 -19.90
C GLU A 287 -5.36 0.38 -19.43
N ASP A 288 -6.05 -0.32 -20.35
CA ASP A 288 -6.97 -1.41 -20.01
C ASP A 288 -6.25 -2.76 -19.95
N ILE A 289 -4.99 -2.82 -20.40
CA ILE A 289 -4.14 -4.01 -20.26
C ILE A 289 -3.88 -4.24 -18.78
N ALA A 290 -4.25 -5.42 -18.29
CA ALA A 290 -4.04 -5.82 -16.91
C ALA A 290 -2.83 -6.75 -16.76
N ASN A 291 -2.16 -6.66 -15.61
CA ASN A 291 -1.08 -7.59 -15.26
C ASN A 291 -1.58 -8.96 -14.82
N LEU A 292 -0.67 -9.89 -14.45
CA LEU A 292 -1.04 -11.23 -13.98
C LEU A 292 -1.92 -11.23 -12.70
N GLN A 293 -1.95 -10.11 -11.96
CA GLN A 293 -2.81 -9.94 -10.80
C GLN A 293 -4.19 -9.35 -11.15
N GLY A 294 -4.48 -9.11 -12.44
CA GLY A 294 -5.71 -8.48 -12.90
C GLY A 294 -5.78 -6.97 -12.58
N LEU A 295 -4.64 -6.32 -12.37
CA LEU A 295 -4.56 -4.88 -12.07
C LEU A 295 -4.13 -4.12 -13.31
N THR A 296 -4.89 -3.07 -13.65
CA THR A 296 -4.49 -2.03 -14.62
C THR A 296 -3.49 -1.05 -13.99
N PRO A 297 -2.82 -0.17 -14.76
CA PRO A 297 -1.90 0.82 -14.20
C PRO A 297 -2.56 1.70 -13.11
N LEU A 298 -3.83 2.08 -13.30
CA LEU A 298 -4.61 2.82 -12.30
C LEU A 298 -4.85 1.99 -11.02
N LYS A 299 -5.29 0.73 -11.17
CA LYS A 299 -5.50 -0.19 -10.03
C LYS A 299 -4.20 -0.48 -9.29
N LEU A 300 -3.08 -0.55 -10.01
CA LEU A 300 -1.75 -0.73 -9.44
C LEU A 300 -1.29 0.51 -8.66
N ALA A 301 -1.49 1.72 -9.19
CA ALA A 301 -1.19 2.97 -8.50
C ALA A 301 -1.98 3.09 -7.19
N ALA A 302 -3.25 2.69 -7.21
CA ALA A 302 -4.11 2.59 -6.04
C ALA A 302 -3.59 1.59 -4.99
N LYS A 303 -3.14 0.41 -5.43
CA LYS A 303 -2.63 -0.65 -4.53
C LYS A 303 -1.30 -0.29 -3.87
N GLU A 304 -0.36 0.28 -4.61
CA GLU A 304 0.95 0.70 -4.09
C GLU A 304 0.88 2.04 -3.33
N GLY A 305 -0.20 2.80 -3.50
CA GLY A 305 -0.42 4.08 -2.81
C GLY A 305 0.42 5.23 -3.36
N LYS A 306 0.56 5.30 -4.69
CA LYS A 306 1.28 6.36 -5.41
C LYS A 306 0.34 7.50 -5.73
N ILE A 307 0.32 8.54 -4.90
CA ILE A 307 -0.78 9.53 -4.89
C ILE A 307 -0.74 10.43 -6.12
N GLU A 308 0.42 10.98 -6.46
CA GLU A 308 0.53 11.99 -7.52
C GLU A 308 0.21 11.42 -8.91
N ILE A 309 0.78 10.26 -9.27
CA ILE A 309 0.43 9.59 -10.54
C ILE A 309 -1.02 9.12 -10.56
N PHE A 310 -1.56 8.67 -9.43
CA PHE A 310 -2.96 8.27 -9.32
C PHE A 310 -3.91 9.47 -9.51
N ARG A 311 -3.57 10.61 -8.89
CA ARG A 311 -4.28 11.88 -9.06
C ARG A 311 -4.24 12.31 -10.52
N HIS A 312 -3.05 12.29 -11.14
CA HIS A 312 -2.85 12.66 -12.52
C HIS A 312 -3.72 11.81 -13.46
N ILE A 313 -3.67 10.48 -13.34
CA ILE A 313 -4.47 9.60 -14.22
C ILE A 313 -5.97 9.90 -14.07
N LEU A 314 -6.48 10.11 -12.86
CA LEU A 314 -7.90 10.41 -12.63
C LEU A 314 -8.33 11.79 -13.16
N GLN A 315 -7.47 12.80 -13.03
CA GLN A 315 -7.75 14.20 -13.38
C GLN A 315 -7.18 14.59 -14.75
N ARG A 316 -6.76 13.61 -15.56
CA ARG A 316 -6.08 13.85 -16.82
C ARG A 316 -7.00 14.50 -17.84
N GLU A 317 -6.50 15.60 -18.42
CA GLU A 317 -7.11 16.34 -19.51
C GLU A 317 -6.15 16.39 -20.70
N PHE A 318 -6.57 15.88 -21.87
CA PHE A 318 -5.84 16.03 -23.13
C PHE A 318 -6.61 16.93 -24.09
N SER A 319 -5.89 17.81 -24.77
CA SER A 319 -6.39 18.62 -25.86
C SER A 319 -6.05 18.02 -27.22
N GLY A 320 -6.86 18.30 -28.24
CA GLY A 320 -6.60 17.91 -29.63
C GLY A 320 -6.96 16.44 -29.96
N PRO A 321 -6.23 15.76 -30.86
CA PRO A 321 -6.62 14.44 -31.40
C PRO A 321 -6.59 13.31 -30.36
N CYS A 322 -5.90 13.51 -29.22
CA CYS A 322 -5.83 12.56 -28.12
C CYS A 322 -6.93 12.78 -27.06
N GLN A 323 -7.95 13.60 -27.32
CA GLN A 323 -9.06 13.86 -26.39
C GLN A 323 -9.76 12.58 -25.88
N PRO A 324 -9.93 11.49 -26.66
CA PRO A 324 -10.50 10.25 -26.12
C PRO A 324 -9.67 9.64 -24.99
N LEU A 325 -8.37 9.91 -24.87
CA LEU A 325 -7.56 9.38 -23.75
C LEU A 325 -7.78 10.15 -22.45
N SER A 326 -8.52 11.27 -22.49
CA SER A 326 -8.86 12.06 -21.31
C SER A 326 -9.79 11.29 -20.38
N ARG A 327 -9.67 11.56 -19.07
CA ARG A 327 -10.59 11.01 -18.05
C ARG A 327 -11.42 12.09 -17.38
N LYS A 328 -10.93 13.34 -17.41
CA LYS A 328 -11.68 14.52 -17.01
C LYS A 328 -12.10 15.28 -18.27
N PHE A 329 -13.36 15.68 -18.32
CA PHE A 329 -13.90 16.50 -19.40
C PHE A 329 -14.67 17.67 -18.79
N THR A 330 -14.47 18.86 -19.31
CA THR A 330 -15.29 20.02 -18.93
C THR A 330 -16.57 20.01 -19.74
N GLU A 331 -17.70 19.76 -19.10
CA GLU A 331 -19.01 19.79 -19.75
C GLU A 331 -19.32 21.21 -20.20
N TRP A 332 -19.37 22.14 -19.26
CA TRP A 332 -19.52 23.57 -19.51
C TRP A 332 -18.82 24.35 -18.40
N CYS A 333 -18.42 25.57 -18.71
CA CYS A 333 -17.91 26.53 -17.73
C CYS A 333 -18.63 27.87 -17.91
N TYR A 334 -19.07 28.45 -16.81
CA TYR A 334 -19.65 29.79 -16.76
C TYR A 334 -18.96 30.59 -15.66
N GLY A 335 -17.99 31.41 -16.08
CA GLY A 335 -17.13 32.15 -15.16
C GLY A 335 -16.41 31.20 -14.19
N PRO A 336 -16.54 31.40 -12.85
CA PRO A 336 -15.86 30.57 -11.86
C PRO A 336 -16.52 29.19 -11.64
N VAL A 337 -17.74 28.98 -12.14
CA VAL A 337 -18.47 27.72 -11.99
C VAL A 337 -18.20 26.84 -13.20
N ARG A 338 -17.69 25.63 -12.97
CA ARG A 338 -17.51 24.63 -14.02
C ARG A 338 -18.09 23.29 -13.60
N VAL A 339 -18.55 22.56 -14.61
CA VAL A 339 -18.99 21.19 -14.45
C VAL A 339 -17.99 20.28 -15.12
N SER A 340 -17.33 19.45 -14.33
CA SER A 340 -16.38 18.45 -14.80
C SER A 340 -16.99 17.05 -14.73
N LEU A 341 -16.86 16.32 -15.83
CA LEU A 341 -17.25 14.94 -15.99
C LEU A 341 -16.01 14.07 -15.79
N TYR A 342 -16.09 13.17 -14.81
CA TYR A 342 -15.03 12.20 -14.52
C TYR A 342 -15.43 10.80 -14.97
N ASP A 343 -14.58 10.13 -15.73
CA ASP A 343 -14.79 8.74 -16.14
C ASP A 343 -14.71 7.80 -14.93
N LEU A 344 -15.75 6.97 -14.75
CA LEU A 344 -15.86 6.01 -13.66
C LEU A 344 -15.38 4.60 -14.01
N ALA A 345 -14.89 4.35 -15.23
CA ALA A 345 -14.34 3.07 -15.63
C ALA A 345 -13.26 2.59 -14.65
N SER A 346 -13.37 1.34 -14.16
CA SER A 346 -12.52 0.75 -13.11
C SER A 346 -12.56 1.40 -11.72
N VAL A 347 -13.24 2.54 -11.55
CA VAL A 347 -13.34 3.27 -10.28
C VAL A 347 -14.57 2.87 -9.47
N ASP A 348 -15.74 2.78 -10.12
CA ASP A 348 -16.99 2.46 -9.45
C ASP A 348 -17.00 1.02 -8.91
N SER A 349 -17.66 0.82 -7.77
CA SER A 349 -17.77 -0.47 -7.08
C SER A 349 -18.62 -1.51 -7.82
N TRP A 350 -19.25 -1.12 -8.94
CA TRP A 350 -19.97 -2.03 -9.82
C TRP A 350 -19.04 -3.10 -10.42
N GLU A 351 -17.80 -2.73 -10.76
CA GLU A 351 -16.80 -3.66 -11.27
C GLU A 351 -16.11 -4.43 -10.13
N GLU A 352 -15.73 -5.67 -10.40
CA GLU A 352 -14.91 -6.46 -9.48
C GLU A 352 -13.49 -5.88 -9.41
N ASN A 353 -12.90 -5.88 -8.21
CA ASN A 353 -11.60 -5.26 -7.96
C ASN A 353 -11.57 -3.79 -8.42
N SER A 354 -12.61 -3.04 -8.09
CA SER A 354 -12.67 -1.60 -8.32
C SER A 354 -11.56 -0.87 -7.56
N VAL A 355 -11.18 0.31 -8.04
CA VAL A 355 -10.20 1.18 -7.34
C VAL A 355 -10.64 1.45 -5.91
N LEU A 356 -11.94 1.67 -5.66
CA LEU A 356 -12.48 1.87 -4.31
C LEU A 356 -12.25 0.65 -3.40
N GLU A 357 -12.53 -0.56 -3.88
CA GLU A 357 -12.26 -1.81 -3.14
C GLU A 357 -10.75 -2.05 -2.93
N ILE A 358 -9.92 -1.67 -3.90
CA ILE A 358 -8.46 -1.78 -3.79
C ILE A 358 -7.92 -0.81 -2.74
N ILE A 359 -8.33 0.47 -2.74
CA ILE A 359 -7.87 1.46 -1.75
C ILE A 359 -8.33 1.05 -0.34
N ALA A 360 -9.59 0.62 -0.21
CA ALA A 360 -10.16 0.23 1.07
C ALA A 360 -9.51 -1.03 1.66
N PHE A 361 -9.28 -2.07 0.83
CA PHE A 361 -8.95 -3.41 1.32
C PHE A 361 -7.59 -3.96 0.92
N HIS A 362 -7.02 -3.53 -0.22
CA HIS A 362 -5.80 -4.12 -0.78
C HIS A 362 -4.57 -3.21 -0.65
N CYS A 363 -4.77 -1.91 -0.46
CA CYS A 363 -3.69 -0.93 -0.34
C CYS A 363 -2.97 -1.07 1.00
N ARG A 364 -1.64 -1.24 0.95
CA ARG A 364 -0.76 -1.36 2.13
C ARG A 364 -0.07 -0.05 2.51
N SER A 365 -0.25 1.00 1.73
CA SER A 365 0.42 2.28 1.96
C SER A 365 -0.19 3.04 3.16
N PRO A 366 0.64 3.66 4.03
CA PRO A 366 0.14 4.47 5.15
C PRO A 366 -0.68 5.69 4.67
N HIS A 367 -0.42 6.19 3.46
CA HIS A 367 -1.07 7.38 2.92
C HIS A 367 -2.35 7.10 2.12
N ARG A 368 -2.91 5.89 2.19
CA ARG A 368 -4.14 5.51 1.45
C ARG A 368 -5.34 6.41 1.75
N HIS A 369 -5.40 6.98 2.96
CA HIS A 369 -6.44 7.92 3.36
C HIS A 369 -6.44 9.22 2.53
N ARG A 370 -5.28 9.67 2.04
CA ARG A 370 -5.16 10.86 1.18
C ARG A 370 -5.72 10.62 -0.22
N MET A 371 -5.67 9.38 -0.72
CA MET A 371 -6.20 9.04 -2.05
C MET A 371 -7.72 9.19 -2.11
N VAL A 372 -8.43 8.86 -1.02
CA VAL A 372 -9.89 8.95 -0.93
C VAL A 372 -10.40 10.40 -0.99
N VAL A 373 -9.57 11.35 -0.58
CA VAL A 373 -9.88 12.78 -0.58
C VAL A 373 -9.87 13.38 -1.98
N LEU A 374 -9.18 12.75 -2.93
CA LEU A 374 -9.07 13.24 -4.30
C LEU A 374 -10.44 13.25 -4.98
N GLU A 375 -10.63 14.22 -5.86
CA GLU A 375 -11.73 14.24 -6.82
C GLU A 375 -11.38 13.29 -7.97
N PRO A 376 -12.28 12.38 -8.40
CA PRO A 376 -13.74 12.33 -8.15
C PRO A 376 -14.18 11.53 -6.91
N LEU A 377 -13.27 10.78 -6.28
CA LEU A 377 -13.63 9.81 -5.23
C LEU A 377 -14.37 10.43 -4.04
N ASN A 378 -13.94 11.59 -3.57
CA ASN A 378 -14.58 12.25 -2.43
C ASN A 378 -16.06 12.58 -2.69
N LYS A 379 -16.38 13.12 -3.87
CA LYS A 379 -17.75 13.47 -4.27
C LYS A 379 -18.58 12.22 -4.59
N LEU A 380 -17.97 11.22 -5.25
CA LEU A 380 -18.62 9.93 -5.53
C LEU A 380 -19.03 9.22 -4.23
N LEU A 381 -18.11 9.12 -3.27
CA LEU A 381 -18.37 8.49 -1.97
C LEU A 381 -19.38 9.28 -1.14
N GLN A 382 -19.38 10.61 -1.26
CA GLN A 382 -20.40 11.44 -0.62
C GLN A 382 -21.79 11.17 -1.22
N ALA A 383 -21.92 11.14 -2.55
CA ALA A 383 -23.19 10.82 -3.21
C ALA A 383 -23.70 9.42 -2.84
N LYS A 384 -22.81 8.42 -2.80
CA LYS A 384 -23.16 7.06 -2.35
C LYS A 384 -23.57 7.01 -0.88
N TRP A 385 -22.89 7.75 -0.02
CA TRP A 385 -23.25 7.84 1.38
C TRP A 385 -24.67 8.39 1.55
N ASP A 386 -25.00 9.48 0.86
CA ASP A 386 -26.30 10.16 1.04
C ASP A 386 -27.49 9.24 0.68
N LEU A 387 -27.32 8.31 -0.26
CA LEU A 387 -28.30 7.25 -0.56
C LEU A 387 -28.39 6.17 0.51
N LEU A 388 -27.27 5.88 1.18
CA LEU A 388 -27.13 4.80 2.15
C LEU A 388 -27.39 5.24 3.59
N ILE A 389 -27.47 6.55 3.86
CA ILE A 389 -27.81 7.11 5.18
C ILE A 389 -29.01 6.40 5.84
N PRO A 390 -30.16 6.19 5.17
CA PRO A 390 -31.32 5.55 5.81
C PRO A 390 -31.01 4.13 6.29
N ARG A 391 -30.19 3.39 5.54
CA ARG A 391 -29.76 2.03 5.92
C ARG A 391 -28.80 2.06 7.09
N PHE A 392 -27.89 3.03 7.12
CA PHE A 392 -26.94 3.16 8.22
C PHE A 392 -27.68 3.43 9.53
N PHE A 393 -28.65 4.35 9.53
CA PHE A 393 -29.49 4.62 10.69
C PHE A 393 -30.41 3.46 11.07
N PHE A 394 -30.94 2.71 10.09
CA PHE A 394 -31.68 1.48 10.38
C PHE A 394 -30.82 0.45 11.10
N ASN A 395 -29.58 0.22 10.64
CA ASN A 395 -28.64 -0.71 11.28
C ASN A 395 -28.29 -0.25 12.70
N PHE A 396 -28.06 1.06 12.88
CA PHE A 396 -27.83 1.65 14.19
C PHE A 396 -29.02 1.41 15.13
N LEU A 397 -30.24 1.66 14.67
CA LEU A 397 -31.45 1.45 15.47
C LEU A 397 -31.64 -0.02 15.84
N CYS A 398 -31.43 -0.96 14.90
CA CYS A 398 -31.50 -2.39 15.19
C CYS A 398 -30.46 -2.83 16.23
N TYR A 399 -29.22 -2.34 16.13
CA TYR A 399 -28.17 -2.64 17.11
C TYR A 399 -28.46 -2.05 18.48
N LEU A 400 -28.97 -0.81 18.52
CA LEU A 400 -29.36 -0.14 19.75
C LEU A 400 -30.52 -0.85 20.45
N ILE A 401 -31.53 -1.33 19.71
CA ILE A 401 -32.61 -2.17 20.25
C ILE A 401 -32.05 -3.48 20.80
N TYR A 402 -31.14 -4.14 20.07
CA TYR A 402 -30.46 -5.35 20.55
C TYR A 402 -29.72 -5.09 21.86
N MET A 403 -29.00 -3.97 21.98
CA MET A 403 -28.29 -3.61 23.21
C MET A 403 -29.22 -3.28 24.38
N PHE A 404 -30.38 -2.66 24.14
CA PHE A 404 -31.39 -2.44 25.18
C PHE A 404 -31.98 -3.76 25.68
N ILE A 405 -32.31 -4.69 24.77
CA ILE A 405 -32.78 -6.04 25.14
C ILE A 405 -31.69 -6.76 25.94
N PHE A 406 -30.44 -6.70 25.49
CA PHE A 406 -29.30 -7.28 26.20
C PHE A 406 -29.20 -6.73 27.63
N THR A 407 -29.21 -5.40 27.77
CA THR A 407 -29.10 -4.74 29.08
C THR A 407 -30.26 -5.11 30.00
N ALA A 408 -31.49 -5.19 29.48
CA ALA A 408 -32.66 -5.61 30.25
C ALA A 408 -32.53 -7.05 30.76
N VAL A 409 -32.07 -7.98 29.92
CA VAL A 409 -31.85 -9.39 30.33
C VAL A 409 -30.76 -9.48 31.39
N ALA A 410 -29.63 -8.80 31.20
CA ALA A 410 -28.53 -8.82 32.16
C ALA A 410 -28.92 -8.19 33.52
N TYR A 411 -29.76 -7.15 33.51
CA TYR A 411 -30.23 -6.47 34.72
C TYR A 411 -31.30 -7.28 35.48
N HIS A 412 -32.23 -7.89 34.76
CA HIS A 412 -33.31 -8.69 35.36
C HIS A 412 -32.90 -10.14 35.66
N GLN A 413 -31.62 -10.48 35.51
CA GLN A 413 -31.08 -11.77 35.90
C GLN A 413 -31.31 -11.98 37.41
N PRO A 414 -32.11 -12.96 37.84
CA PRO A 414 -32.27 -13.23 39.25
C PRO A 414 -30.92 -13.70 39.80
N ALA A 415 -30.34 -12.95 40.74
CA ALA A 415 -29.09 -13.29 41.42
C ALA A 415 -29.22 -14.51 42.37
N LEU A 416 -30.19 -15.39 42.13
CA LEU A 416 -30.65 -16.36 43.11
C LEU A 416 -29.78 -17.62 43.09
N GLU A 417 -29.12 -17.82 44.23
CA GLU A 417 -28.67 -19.06 44.82
C GLU A 417 -29.08 -20.35 44.08
N LYS A 418 -28.06 -21.07 43.62
CA LYS A 418 -27.99 -22.53 43.55
C LYS A 418 -29.33 -23.27 43.40
N GLN A 419 -30.05 -23.10 42.30
CA GLN A 419 -30.73 -24.23 41.63
C GLN A 419 -31.39 -23.85 40.30
N ALA A 420 -30.91 -24.53 39.27
CA ALA A 420 -31.61 -24.92 38.05
C ALA A 420 -32.04 -23.81 37.07
N VAL A 421 -31.34 -23.86 35.93
CA VAL A 421 -31.87 -23.69 34.57
C VAL A 421 -33.40 -23.90 34.51
N LEU A 422 -34.12 -22.81 34.17
CA LEU A 422 -35.58 -22.72 34.07
C LEU A 422 -36.35 -22.96 35.40
N PRO A 423 -36.83 -21.91 36.09
CA PRO A 423 -38.00 -22.07 36.93
C PRO A 423 -39.18 -22.33 35.99
N LEU A 424 -39.59 -23.60 35.86
CA LEU A 424 -40.79 -24.07 35.14
C LEU A 424 -42.11 -23.53 35.74
N LYS A 425 -42.07 -22.51 36.61
CA LYS A 425 -43.23 -21.70 36.96
C LYS A 425 -43.41 -20.65 35.87
N ALA A 426 -44.43 -20.86 35.03
CA ALA A 426 -44.87 -19.95 33.99
C ALA A 426 -45.46 -18.66 34.60
N THR A 427 -44.60 -17.82 35.16
CA THR A 427 -44.90 -16.43 35.46
C THR A 427 -44.54 -15.60 34.23
N ALA A 428 -45.39 -14.66 33.82
CA ALA A 428 -45.20 -13.87 32.59
C ALA A 428 -43.78 -13.25 32.46
N GLY A 429 -43.16 -12.88 33.60
CA GLY A 429 -41.78 -12.39 33.64
C GLY A 429 -40.71 -13.42 33.27
N ASN A 430 -40.85 -14.68 33.67
CA ASN A 430 -39.87 -15.74 33.34
C ASN A 430 -39.91 -16.10 31.85
N SER A 431 -41.11 -16.11 31.25
CA SER A 431 -41.27 -16.31 29.79
C SER A 431 -40.64 -15.17 28.99
N MET A 432 -40.76 -13.93 29.49
CA MET A 432 -40.15 -12.75 28.88
C MET A 432 -38.61 -12.76 28.97
N LEU A 433 -38.05 -13.21 30.11
CA LEU A 433 -36.60 -13.37 30.27
C LEU A 433 -36.04 -14.46 29.35
N LEU A 434 -36.72 -15.61 29.26
CA LEU A 434 -36.36 -16.69 28.33
C LEU A 434 -36.39 -16.22 26.87
N LEU A 435 -37.43 -15.46 26.49
CA LEU A 435 -37.51 -14.84 25.16
C LEU A 435 -36.33 -13.88 24.92
N GLY A 436 -35.94 -13.11 25.93
CA GLY A 436 -34.76 -12.24 25.89
C GLY A 436 -33.46 -13.01 25.63
N HIS A 437 -33.22 -14.12 26.33
CA HIS A 437 -32.05 -14.99 26.09
C HIS A 437 -32.02 -15.57 24.67
N ILE A 438 -33.19 -16.00 24.15
CA ILE A 438 -33.31 -16.50 22.77
C ILE A 438 -32.97 -15.40 21.76
N LEU A 439 -33.47 -14.18 21.96
CA LEU A 439 -33.18 -13.04 21.10
C LEU A 439 -31.70 -12.64 21.15
N ILE A 440 -31.07 -12.67 22.32
CA ILE A 440 -29.63 -12.38 22.49
C ILE A 440 -28.79 -13.43 21.77
N LEU A 441 -29.13 -14.71 21.91
CA LEU A 441 -28.43 -15.81 21.22
C LEU A 441 -28.57 -15.67 19.69
N LEU A 442 -29.79 -15.45 19.19
CA LEU A 442 -30.04 -15.27 17.76
C LEU A 442 -29.28 -14.07 17.21
N GLY A 443 -29.31 -12.93 17.91
CA GLY A 443 -28.55 -11.74 17.56
C GLY A 443 -27.03 -11.98 17.59
N GLY A 444 -26.54 -12.70 18.60
CA GLY A 444 -25.13 -13.08 18.71
C GLY A 444 -24.65 -13.96 17.55
N ILE A 445 -25.43 -14.97 17.16
CA ILE A 445 -25.15 -15.83 16.00
C ILE A 445 -25.21 -15.01 14.69
N TYR A 446 -26.17 -14.08 14.56
CA TYR A 446 -26.26 -13.20 13.40
C TYR A 446 -25.02 -12.31 13.27
N LEU A 447 -24.58 -11.66 14.35
CA LEU A 447 -23.35 -10.86 14.37
C LEU A 447 -22.12 -11.73 14.08
N LEU A 448 -22.01 -12.91 14.70
CA LEU A 448 -20.88 -13.82 14.50
C LEU A 448 -20.78 -14.30 13.05
N SER A 449 -21.89 -14.72 12.45
CA SER A 449 -21.93 -15.15 11.05
C SER A 449 -21.62 -14.00 10.09
N GLY A 450 -22.16 -12.80 10.33
CA GLY A 450 -21.82 -11.59 9.57
C GLY A 450 -20.32 -11.27 9.60
N GLN A 451 -19.70 -11.35 10.77
CA GLN A 451 -18.27 -11.09 10.95
C GLN A 451 -17.39 -12.20 10.36
N LEU A 452 -17.75 -13.47 10.52
CA LEU A 452 -17.04 -14.58 9.88
C LEU A 452 -17.08 -14.47 8.36
N TRP A 453 -18.22 -14.07 7.78
CA TRP A 453 -18.32 -13.79 6.34
C TRP A 453 -17.44 -12.63 5.91
N TYR A 454 -17.43 -11.55 6.69
CA TYR A 454 -16.55 -10.40 6.47
C TYR A 454 -15.08 -10.80 6.41
N PHE A 455 -14.60 -11.61 7.38
CA PHE A 455 -13.21 -12.07 7.43
C PHE A 455 -12.90 -13.12 6.35
N TRP A 456 -13.84 -14.03 6.07
CA TRP A 456 -13.67 -15.05 5.03
C TRP A 456 -13.47 -14.43 3.65
N ARG A 457 -14.28 -13.40 3.31
CA ARG A 457 -14.13 -12.65 2.06
C ARG A 457 -12.77 -11.95 1.96
N ARG A 458 -12.16 -11.62 3.10
CA ARG A 458 -10.91 -10.86 3.20
C ARG A 458 -9.68 -11.74 3.49
N ARG A 459 -9.73 -13.04 3.15
CA ARG A 459 -8.88 -14.20 3.55
C ARG A 459 -7.33 -14.06 3.65
N LEU A 460 -6.76 -12.86 3.55
CA LEU A 460 -5.32 -12.54 3.63
C LEU A 460 -4.97 -11.31 4.51
N PHE A 461 -5.92 -10.66 5.20
CA PHE A 461 -5.75 -9.29 5.72
C PHE A 461 -5.75 -9.11 7.25
N ILE A 462 -5.71 -10.18 8.06
CA ILE A 462 -5.81 -10.07 9.54
C ILE A 462 -4.74 -9.13 10.14
N TRP A 463 -3.50 -9.17 9.63
CA TRP A 463 -2.40 -8.33 10.12
C TRP A 463 -2.56 -6.83 9.81
N MET A 464 -3.13 -6.48 8.65
CA MET A 464 -3.35 -5.07 8.27
C MET A 464 -4.67 -4.51 8.86
N SER A 465 -5.65 -5.38 9.10
CA SER A 465 -6.93 -5.01 9.72
C SER A 465 -6.81 -4.61 11.19
N PHE A 466 -5.74 -5.00 11.90
CA PHE A 466 -5.62 -4.72 13.33
C PHE A 466 -5.55 -3.21 13.63
N MET A 467 -4.90 -2.40 12.78
CA MET A 467 -4.82 -0.94 12.97
C MET A 467 -6.06 -0.20 12.47
N ASP A 468 -6.64 -0.62 11.35
CA ASP A 468 -7.70 0.13 10.66
C ASP A 468 -9.12 -0.39 10.93
N GLY A 469 -9.27 -1.65 11.34
CA GLY A 469 -10.54 -2.37 11.49
C GLY A 469 -10.81 -2.89 12.91
N TYR A 470 -10.31 -2.21 13.94
CA TYR A 470 -10.42 -2.68 15.33
C TYR A 470 -11.86 -2.92 15.80
N PHE A 471 -12.83 -2.10 15.36
CA PHE A 471 -14.24 -2.31 15.68
C PHE A 471 -14.77 -3.64 15.16
N GLU A 472 -14.33 -4.11 13.99
CA GLU A 472 -14.76 -5.42 13.46
C GLU A 472 -14.22 -6.56 14.31
N ILE A 473 -13.00 -6.39 14.84
CA ILE A 473 -12.42 -7.32 15.82
C ILE A 473 -13.21 -7.27 17.13
N LEU A 474 -13.58 -6.08 17.62
CA LEU A 474 -14.41 -5.94 18.82
C LEU A 474 -15.82 -6.52 18.64
N PHE A 475 -16.45 -6.37 17.48
CA PHE A 475 -17.73 -7.01 17.16
C PHE A 475 -17.60 -8.53 17.12
N LEU A 476 -16.51 -9.06 16.55
CA LEU A 476 -16.22 -10.49 16.55
C LEU A 476 -16.04 -11.03 17.98
N VAL A 477 -15.25 -10.34 18.81
CA VAL A 477 -15.03 -10.72 20.22
C VAL A 477 -16.33 -10.63 21.02
N GLN A 478 -17.11 -9.56 20.86
CA GLN A 478 -18.41 -9.40 21.52
C GLN A 478 -19.39 -10.52 21.12
N ALA A 479 -19.49 -10.84 19.83
CA ALA A 479 -20.37 -11.91 19.35
C ALA A 479 -19.92 -13.28 19.88
N LEU A 480 -18.62 -13.56 19.86
CA LEU A 480 -18.05 -14.81 20.37
C LEU A 480 -18.31 -14.97 21.88
N LEU A 481 -18.04 -13.93 22.67
CA LEU A 481 -18.29 -13.94 24.12
C LEU A 481 -19.77 -14.09 24.43
N THR A 482 -20.65 -13.45 23.65
CA THR A 482 -22.11 -13.57 23.82
C THR A 482 -22.57 -15.01 23.57
N VAL A 483 -22.15 -15.62 22.45
CA VAL A 483 -22.52 -17.00 22.11
C VAL A 483 -21.96 -17.97 23.16
N LEU A 484 -20.70 -17.79 23.56
CA LEU A 484 -20.08 -18.62 24.60
C LEU A 484 -20.80 -18.50 25.93
N SER A 485 -21.16 -17.28 26.34
CA SER A 485 -21.93 -17.04 27.57
C SER A 485 -23.30 -17.73 27.53
N GLN A 486 -24.04 -17.64 26.42
CA GLN A 486 -25.34 -18.33 26.30
C GLN A 486 -25.18 -19.87 26.32
N VAL A 487 -24.15 -20.42 25.67
CA VAL A 487 -23.84 -21.87 25.75
C VAL A 487 -23.54 -22.29 27.19
N LEU A 488 -22.73 -21.51 27.92
CA LEU A 488 -22.44 -21.78 29.33
C LEU A 488 -23.67 -21.62 30.23
N CYS A 489 -24.57 -20.69 29.89
CA CYS A 489 -25.86 -20.52 30.54
C CYS A 489 -26.74 -21.76 30.36
N PHE A 490 -26.76 -22.37 29.17
CA PHE A 490 -27.47 -23.65 28.94
C PHE A 490 -26.81 -24.82 29.67
N LEU A 491 -25.49 -24.81 29.83
CA LEU A 491 -24.72 -25.82 30.57
C LEU A 491 -24.75 -25.61 32.10
N ALA A 492 -25.47 -24.60 32.60
CA ALA A 492 -25.58 -24.26 34.01
C ALA A 492 -24.24 -23.95 34.70
N ILE A 493 -23.25 -23.41 33.98
CA ILE A 493 -21.92 -23.12 34.51
C ILE A 493 -21.86 -21.67 35.00
N GLU A 494 -21.57 -21.44 36.28
CA GLU A 494 -21.57 -20.11 36.95
C GLU A 494 -20.72 -19.04 36.23
N TRP A 495 -19.68 -19.44 35.49
CA TRP A 495 -18.83 -18.55 34.68
C TRP A 495 -19.55 -17.84 33.52
N TYR A 496 -20.82 -18.17 33.25
CA TYR A 496 -21.59 -17.48 32.21
C TYR A 496 -21.82 -16.00 32.51
N LEU A 497 -21.98 -15.61 33.78
CA LEU A 497 -22.36 -14.25 34.20
C LEU A 497 -21.23 -13.23 33.97
N PRO A 498 -19.95 -13.49 34.34
CA PRO A 498 -18.85 -12.60 33.97
C PRO A 498 -18.67 -12.44 32.46
N LEU A 499 -18.82 -13.52 31.69
CA LEU A 499 -18.73 -13.47 30.24
C LEU A 499 -19.88 -12.66 29.62
N LEU A 500 -21.09 -12.80 30.18
CA LEU A 500 -22.26 -12.01 29.79
C LEU A 500 -22.01 -10.52 30.04
N ALA A 501 -21.57 -10.16 31.25
CA ALA A 501 -21.26 -8.78 31.62
C ALA A 501 -20.12 -8.20 30.76
N SER A 502 -19.07 -8.97 30.49
CA SER A 502 -17.97 -8.56 29.60
C SER A 502 -18.47 -8.28 28.18
N SER A 503 -19.33 -9.16 27.64
CA SER A 503 -19.91 -8.96 26.31
C SER A 503 -20.86 -7.76 26.25
N LEU A 504 -21.58 -7.45 27.34
CA LEU A 504 -22.44 -6.29 27.45
C LEU A 504 -21.64 -4.98 27.42
N VAL A 505 -20.56 -4.89 28.21
CA VAL A 505 -19.67 -3.72 28.21
C VAL A 505 -19.06 -3.51 26.82
N LEU A 506 -18.57 -4.57 26.19
CA LEU A 506 -18.06 -4.50 24.82
C LEU A 506 -19.13 -4.07 23.82
N GLY A 507 -20.38 -4.52 23.97
CA GLY A 507 -21.49 -4.11 23.11
C GLY A 507 -21.80 -2.61 23.21
N TRP A 508 -21.80 -2.05 24.42
CA TRP A 508 -21.98 -0.61 24.60
C TRP A 508 -20.79 0.19 24.05
N LEU A 509 -19.56 -0.30 24.19
CA LEU A 509 -18.38 0.30 23.56
C LEU A 509 -18.46 0.26 22.04
N ASN A 510 -18.98 -0.83 21.47
CA ASN A 510 -19.17 -0.99 20.03
C ASN A 510 -20.21 -0.03 19.45
N LEU A 511 -21.08 0.57 20.27
CA LEU A 511 -21.99 1.63 19.82
C LEU A 511 -21.23 2.84 19.27
N LEU A 512 -20.00 3.08 19.74
CA LEU A 512 -19.12 4.14 19.22
C LEU A 512 -18.81 3.98 17.72
N TYR A 513 -18.92 2.78 17.16
CA TYR A 513 -18.78 2.56 15.72
C TYR A 513 -19.76 3.43 14.91
N TYR A 514 -21.01 3.54 15.37
CA TYR A 514 -22.05 4.26 14.64
C TYR A 514 -21.89 5.79 14.69
N THR A 515 -21.04 6.31 15.57
CA THR A 515 -20.71 7.75 15.61
C THR A 515 -20.02 8.24 14.33
N ARG A 516 -19.44 7.33 13.53
CA ARG A 516 -18.81 7.60 12.24
C ARG A 516 -19.73 8.25 11.21
N GLY A 517 -21.05 8.10 11.37
CA GLY A 517 -22.04 8.65 10.44
C GLY A 517 -22.09 10.18 10.43
N PHE A 518 -21.71 10.83 11.53
CA PHE A 518 -21.65 12.29 11.63
C PHE A 518 -20.21 12.78 11.54
N GLN A 519 -20.01 13.95 10.95
CA GLN A 519 -18.68 14.50 10.70
C GLN A 519 -17.93 14.86 12.00
N HIS A 520 -18.56 15.64 12.89
CA HIS A 520 -17.89 16.09 14.12
C HIS A 520 -17.54 14.91 15.05
N THR A 521 -18.52 14.07 15.39
CA THR A 521 -18.29 12.93 16.28
C THR A 521 -17.42 11.86 15.64
N GLY A 522 -17.51 11.66 14.32
CA GLY A 522 -16.67 10.72 13.58
C GLY A 522 -15.19 11.10 13.61
N ILE A 523 -14.87 12.39 13.46
CA ILE A 523 -13.48 12.88 13.58
C ILE A 523 -12.93 12.62 14.98
N TYR A 524 -13.70 12.94 16.04
CA TYR A 524 -13.29 12.67 17.41
C TYR A 524 -13.14 11.16 17.69
N SER A 525 -14.01 10.32 17.14
CA SER A 525 -13.93 8.87 17.26
C SER A 525 -12.61 8.32 16.67
N VAL A 526 -12.18 8.83 15.52
CA VAL A 526 -10.87 8.50 14.92
C VAL A 526 -9.71 8.94 15.79
N MET A 527 -9.80 10.13 16.42
CA MET A 527 -8.77 10.60 17.35
C MET A 527 -8.65 9.68 18.56
N ILE A 528 -9.78 9.33 19.19
CA ILE A 528 -9.83 8.43 20.34
C ILE A 528 -9.24 7.06 19.98
N GLN A 529 -9.62 6.50 18.83
CA GLN A 529 -9.06 5.22 18.34
C GLN A 529 -7.53 5.25 18.26
N LYS A 530 -6.96 6.30 17.64
CA LYS A 530 -5.51 6.40 17.46
C LYS A 530 -4.77 6.56 18.78
N VAL A 531 -5.30 7.40 19.67
CA VAL A 531 -4.71 7.63 21.01
C VAL A 531 -4.73 6.34 21.82
N ILE A 532 -5.87 5.64 21.86
CA ILE A 532 -5.98 4.37 22.61
C ILE A 532 -5.06 3.30 22.02
N LEU A 533 -5.07 3.07 20.71
CA LEU A 533 -4.37 1.90 20.16
C LEU A 533 -2.84 2.06 20.14
N ARG A 534 -2.34 3.26 19.81
CA ARG A 534 -0.90 3.51 19.66
C ARG A 534 -0.24 3.96 20.95
N ASP A 535 -0.89 4.85 21.68
CA ASP A 535 -0.24 5.56 22.79
C ASP A 535 -0.51 4.83 24.11
N LEU A 536 -1.73 4.34 24.35
CA LEU A 536 -2.05 3.57 25.55
C LEU A 536 -1.24 2.27 25.64
N LEU A 537 -0.93 1.61 24.52
CA LEU A 537 -0.16 0.35 24.56
C LEU A 537 1.29 0.57 25.02
N ARG A 538 1.95 1.63 24.52
CA ARG A 538 3.31 1.99 24.92
C ARG A 538 3.34 2.40 26.39
N PHE A 539 2.34 3.18 26.80
CA PHE A 539 2.13 3.57 28.18
C PHE A 539 1.90 2.34 29.08
N LEU A 540 0.99 1.44 28.70
CA LEU A 540 0.64 0.25 29.45
C LEU A 540 1.85 -0.66 29.65
N LEU A 541 2.73 -0.79 28.64
CA LEU A 541 3.95 -1.58 28.76
C LEU A 541 4.88 -1.02 29.85
N VAL A 542 5.15 0.28 29.85
CA VAL A 542 5.97 0.92 30.89
C VAL A 542 5.27 0.77 32.24
N TYR A 543 3.99 1.09 32.33
CA TYR A 543 3.20 0.97 33.54
C TYR A 543 3.23 -0.45 34.13
N LEU A 544 3.09 -1.49 33.31
CA LEU A 544 3.12 -2.89 33.75
C LEU A 544 4.48 -3.30 34.34
N VAL A 545 5.59 -2.79 33.81
CA VAL A 545 6.94 -3.02 34.38
C VAL A 545 7.03 -2.44 35.79
N PHE A 546 6.54 -1.21 35.99
CA PHE A 546 6.50 -0.59 37.31
C PHE A 546 5.53 -1.32 38.24
N LEU A 547 4.31 -1.60 37.79
CA LEU A 547 3.30 -2.31 38.57
C LEU A 547 3.82 -3.66 39.06
N PHE A 548 4.40 -4.47 38.17
CA PHE A 548 4.91 -5.78 38.53
C PHE A 548 6.14 -5.70 39.45
N GLY A 549 7.07 -4.78 39.18
CA GLY A 549 8.27 -4.59 40.01
C GLY A 549 7.93 -4.20 41.46
N PHE A 550 7.02 -3.24 41.63
CA PHE A 550 6.56 -2.82 42.96
C PHE A 550 5.65 -3.88 43.62
N ALA A 551 4.83 -4.61 42.86
CA ALA A 551 4.01 -5.71 43.38
C ALA A 551 4.88 -6.83 43.97
N VAL A 552 5.93 -7.25 43.26
CA VAL A 552 6.86 -8.27 43.75
C VAL A 552 7.60 -7.79 45.01
N ALA A 553 8.03 -6.53 45.04
CA ALA A 553 8.67 -5.95 46.22
C ALA A 553 7.73 -5.96 47.44
N LEU A 554 6.47 -5.51 47.28
CA LEU A 554 5.49 -5.50 48.37
C LEU A 554 5.10 -6.90 48.85
N VAL A 555 4.97 -7.88 47.95
CA VAL A 555 4.72 -9.28 48.32
C VAL A 555 5.90 -9.87 49.08
N SER A 556 7.14 -9.56 48.68
CA SER A 556 8.34 -10.03 49.38
C SER A 556 8.40 -9.46 50.81
N LEU A 557 8.19 -8.15 50.97
CA LEU A 557 8.20 -7.50 52.29
C LEU A 557 7.05 -7.96 53.20
N SER A 558 5.89 -8.25 52.64
CA SER A 558 4.72 -8.71 53.41
C SER A 558 4.80 -10.17 53.81
N ARG A 559 5.41 -11.05 52.99
CA ARG A 559 5.65 -12.46 53.35
C ARG A 559 6.64 -12.62 54.48
N GLU A 560 7.73 -11.85 54.47
CA GLU A 560 8.75 -11.90 55.54
C GLU A 560 8.23 -11.33 56.88
N ALA A 561 7.19 -10.49 56.83
CA ALA A 561 6.64 -9.80 57.98
C ALA A 561 5.44 -10.51 58.64
N TRP A 562 4.88 -11.57 58.03
CA TRP A 562 3.74 -12.30 58.61
C TRP A 562 4.24 -13.32 59.64
N VAL A 563 4.12 -12.97 60.92
CA VAL A 563 4.28 -13.92 62.02
C VAL A 563 2.92 -14.58 62.21
N PRO A 564 2.76 -15.91 61.99
CA PRO A 564 1.55 -16.58 62.44
C PRO A 564 1.51 -16.45 63.97
N GLU A 565 0.43 -15.91 64.52
CA GLU A 565 0.23 -15.93 65.98
C GLU A 565 0.37 -17.37 66.47
N ALA A 566 1.46 -17.66 67.19
CA ALA A 566 1.64 -18.93 67.87
C ALA A 566 0.68 -18.97 69.06
N PRO A 567 -0.05 -20.07 69.30
CA PRO A 567 -0.94 -20.17 70.46
C PRO A 567 -0.06 -20.23 71.71
N THR A 568 -0.07 -19.17 72.51
CA THR A 568 0.71 -19.12 73.75
C THR A 568 -0.24 -19.34 74.93
N GLY A 569 -0.30 -20.58 75.40
CA GLY A 569 -0.91 -20.95 76.67
C GLY A 569 -0.80 -22.44 76.92
N PRO A 570 0.03 -22.90 77.89
CA PRO A 570 0.00 -24.29 78.31
C PRO A 570 -1.11 -24.51 79.36
N ASN A 571 -1.85 -25.60 79.18
CA ASN A 571 -2.65 -26.32 80.20
C ASN A 571 -4.04 -25.76 80.57
N ALA A 572 -5.10 -26.39 80.04
CA ALA A 572 -6.21 -26.91 80.85
C ALA A 572 -7.00 -27.97 80.04
N THR A 573 -7.22 -29.10 80.69
CA THR A 573 -7.89 -30.33 80.25
C THR A 573 -9.37 -30.16 79.87
N GLU A 574 -9.78 -30.93 78.86
CA GLU A 574 -11.11 -31.54 78.62
C GLU A 574 -12.39 -30.67 78.70
N SER A 575 -13.10 -30.56 77.57
CA SER A 575 -14.35 -31.33 77.37
C SER A 575 -14.88 -31.21 75.94
N VAL A 576 -15.26 -32.36 75.38
CA VAL A 576 -15.98 -32.51 74.12
C VAL A 576 -17.46 -32.22 74.34
N ARG A 577 -18.04 -31.29 73.57
CA ARG A 577 -19.43 -31.39 73.04
C ARG A 577 -19.55 -30.68 71.68
N PRO A 578 -20.25 -31.29 70.70
CA PRO A 578 -20.49 -30.70 69.38
C PRO A 578 -21.83 -29.95 69.36
N GLY A 579 -21.86 -28.77 68.75
CA GLY A 579 -23.13 -28.11 68.43
C GLY A 579 -23.05 -26.61 68.21
N VAL A 580 -23.12 -26.23 66.93
CA VAL A 580 -23.92 -25.13 66.38
C VAL A 580 -23.50 -23.69 66.76
N ASP A 581 -23.29 -22.91 65.69
CA ASP A 581 -23.09 -21.46 65.59
C ASP A 581 -21.73 -20.89 66.03
N HIS A 582 -20.71 -21.17 65.21
CA HIS A 582 -19.63 -20.21 65.00
C HIS A 582 -19.95 -19.40 63.74
N GLU A 583 -20.45 -18.18 63.95
CA GLU A 583 -20.17 -17.10 63.01
C GLU A 583 -18.64 -17.03 62.87
N GLU A 584 -18.14 -17.22 61.65
CA GLU A 584 -16.74 -17.04 61.32
C GLU A 584 -16.36 -15.58 61.62
N GLU A 585 -15.84 -15.32 62.82
CA GLU A 585 -15.03 -14.14 63.08
C GLU A 585 -13.92 -14.11 62.03
N ALA A 586 -13.98 -13.09 61.18
CA ALA A 586 -13.03 -12.81 60.12
C ALA A 586 -11.63 -12.55 60.72
N GLY A 587 -10.92 -13.62 61.05
CA GLY A 587 -9.50 -13.60 61.34
C GLY A 587 -8.76 -13.03 60.14
N SER A 588 -8.12 -11.88 60.35
CA SER A 588 -7.39 -11.08 59.37
C SER A 588 -6.46 -11.92 58.49
N THR A 589 -6.85 -12.06 57.21
CA THR A 589 -6.05 -12.70 56.17
C THR A 589 -4.86 -11.81 55.77
N PRO A 590 -3.70 -12.36 55.39
CA PRO A 590 -2.54 -11.55 55.02
C PRO A 590 -2.87 -10.68 53.79
N PRO A 591 -2.60 -9.37 53.82
CA PRO A 591 -3.08 -8.41 52.81
C PRO A 591 -2.50 -8.60 51.40
N TYR A 592 -1.41 -9.37 51.24
CA TYR A 592 -0.73 -9.61 49.96
C TYR A 592 -0.29 -11.07 49.81
N ARG A 593 -1.24 -11.99 49.55
CA ARG A 593 -0.96 -13.43 49.44
C ARG A 593 -0.20 -13.80 48.14
N GLY A 594 -0.56 -13.14 47.03
CA GLY A 594 0.00 -13.37 45.70
C GLY A 594 0.40 -12.09 44.97
N ILE A 595 1.25 -12.25 43.95
CA ILE A 595 1.71 -11.15 43.07
C ILE A 595 0.53 -10.49 42.36
N LEU A 596 -0.49 -11.27 41.97
CA LEU A 596 -1.70 -10.76 41.32
C LEU A 596 -2.51 -9.87 42.28
N ASP A 597 -2.76 -10.32 43.52
CA ASP A 597 -3.53 -9.54 44.50
C ASP A 597 -2.83 -8.22 44.82
N ALA A 598 -1.50 -8.25 45.04
CA ALA A 598 -0.71 -7.04 45.26
C ALA A 598 -0.70 -6.12 44.03
N SER A 599 -0.65 -6.67 42.82
CA SER A 599 -0.74 -5.87 41.60
C SER A 599 -2.14 -5.25 41.42
N LEU A 600 -3.21 -5.92 41.84
CA LEU A 600 -4.57 -5.37 41.80
C LEU A 600 -4.77 -4.26 42.83
N GLU A 601 -4.25 -4.43 44.05
CA GLU A 601 -4.29 -3.37 45.07
C GLU A 601 -3.48 -2.14 44.63
N LEU A 602 -2.26 -2.34 44.11
CA LEU A 602 -1.46 -1.25 43.53
C LEU A 602 -2.18 -0.56 42.35
N PHE A 603 -2.86 -1.34 41.50
CA PHE A 603 -3.67 -0.79 40.42
C PHE A 603 -4.83 0.07 40.95
N LYS A 604 -5.55 -0.38 41.99
CA LYS A 604 -6.58 0.42 42.68
C LYS A 604 -6.01 1.73 43.24
N PHE A 605 -4.79 1.70 43.81
CA PHE A 605 -4.09 2.91 44.25
C PHE A 605 -3.88 3.91 43.11
N THR A 606 -3.49 3.46 41.93
CA THR A 606 -3.27 4.36 40.78
C THR A 606 -4.53 5.00 40.22
N ILE A 607 -5.69 4.35 40.39
CA ILE A 607 -7.00 4.92 40.03
C ILE A 607 -7.49 5.90 41.12
N GLY A 608 -6.94 5.83 42.33
CA GLY A 608 -7.35 6.64 43.48
C GLY A 608 -8.37 5.95 44.41
N MET A 609 -8.56 4.63 44.26
CA MET A 609 -9.45 3.80 45.10
C MET A 609 -8.68 2.99 46.16
N GLY A 610 -7.37 3.17 46.30
CA GLY A 610 -6.56 2.37 47.22
C GLY A 610 -6.72 2.81 48.67
N GLU A 611 -6.97 1.85 49.56
CA GLU A 611 -7.07 2.08 51.01
C GLU A 611 -5.73 1.79 51.69
N LEU A 612 -5.18 2.79 52.42
CA LEU A 612 -3.96 2.65 53.22
C LEU A 612 -4.18 1.86 54.52
N ALA A 613 -5.40 1.40 54.79
CA ALA A 613 -5.83 0.81 56.06
C ALA A 613 -5.12 -0.54 56.39
N PHE A 614 -4.58 -1.23 55.39
CA PHE A 614 -3.97 -2.56 55.54
C PHE A 614 -2.55 -2.57 56.12
N GLN A 615 -1.99 -1.41 56.50
CA GLN A 615 -0.58 -1.29 56.91
C GLN A 615 -0.30 -1.41 58.42
N GLU A 616 -1.33 -1.53 59.27
CA GLU A 616 -1.13 -1.61 60.72
C GLU A 616 -0.51 -2.95 61.18
N GLN A 617 -0.58 -4.00 60.34
CA GLN A 617 -0.14 -5.35 60.65
C GLN A 617 1.30 -5.71 60.17
N LEU A 618 2.03 -4.77 59.53
CA LEU A 618 3.36 -5.06 58.96
C LEU A 618 4.53 -4.56 59.83
N ARG A 619 5.51 -5.44 60.06
CA ARG A 619 6.71 -5.20 60.88
C ARG A 619 7.62 -4.06 60.36
N PHE A 620 7.68 -3.86 59.04
CA PHE A 620 8.49 -2.81 58.38
C PHE A 620 7.61 -1.68 57.79
N ARG A 621 6.69 -1.13 58.59
CA ARG A 621 5.74 -0.08 58.17
C ARG A 621 6.38 1.08 57.41
N GLY A 622 7.51 1.59 57.88
CA GLY A 622 8.19 2.73 57.26
C GLY A 622 8.66 2.47 55.84
N VAL A 623 9.21 1.27 55.57
CA VAL A 623 9.73 0.89 54.24
C VAL A 623 8.59 0.65 53.26
N VAL A 624 7.52 -0.02 53.72
CA VAL A 624 6.32 -0.27 52.90
C VAL A 624 5.61 1.04 52.54
N LEU A 625 5.46 1.97 53.49
CA LEU A 625 4.88 3.28 53.24
C LEU A 625 5.74 4.11 52.28
N LEU A 626 7.07 4.07 52.42
CA LEU A 626 7.99 4.76 51.52
C LEU A 626 7.97 4.16 50.11
N LEU A 627 7.89 2.84 49.96
CA LEU A 627 7.72 2.16 48.67
C LEU A 627 6.40 2.51 47.99
N LEU A 628 5.29 2.54 48.74
CA LEU A 628 3.98 2.95 48.22
C LEU A 628 3.96 4.43 47.83
N LEU A 629 4.55 5.32 48.64
CA LEU A 629 4.65 6.74 48.31
C LEU A 629 5.52 6.96 47.07
N ALA A 630 6.66 6.28 46.98
CA ALA A 630 7.52 6.31 45.80
C ALA A 630 6.81 5.79 44.55
N TYR A 631 6.05 4.69 44.69
CA TYR A 631 5.22 4.16 43.61
C TYR A 631 4.17 5.17 43.15
N VAL A 632 3.40 5.77 44.06
CA VAL A 632 2.35 6.76 43.71
C VAL A 632 2.98 7.99 43.06
N LEU A 633 4.08 8.51 43.60
CA LEU A 633 4.75 9.69 43.05
C LEU A 633 5.37 9.40 41.67
N LEU A 634 6.08 8.29 41.51
CA LEU A 634 6.66 7.90 40.23
C LEU A 634 5.58 7.59 39.19
N THR A 635 4.53 6.85 39.55
CA THR A 635 3.42 6.58 38.63
C THR A 635 2.69 7.85 38.25
N TYR A 636 2.45 8.80 39.15
CA TYR A 636 1.78 10.06 38.83
C TYR A 636 2.64 10.96 37.91
N ILE A 637 3.95 11.05 38.18
CA ILE A 637 4.90 11.76 37.32
C ILE A 637 4.98 11.11 35.94
N LEU A 638 5.04 9.78 35.86
CA LEU A 638 5.06 9.04 34.60
C LEU A 638 3.72 9.18 33.84
N LEU A 639 2.60 9.06 34.54
CA LEU A 639 1.24 9.23 34.00
C LEU A 639 1.10 10.59 33.35
N LEU A 640 1.42 11.67 34.06
CA LEU A 640 1.28 13.03 33.53
C LEU A 640 2.26 13.30 32.39
N ASN A 641 3.56 13.02 32.58
CA ASN A 641 4.57 13.42 31.60
C ASN A 641 4.47 12.64 30.28
N MET A 642 4.19 11.32 30.35
CA MET A 642 4.02 10.52 29.14
C MET A 642 2.68 10.77 28.45
N LEU A 643 1.59 10.95 29.21
CA LEU A 643 0.28 11.25 28.62
C LEU A 643 0.28 12.59 27.91
N ILE A 644 0.85 13.64 28.51
CA ILE A 644 0.94 14.97 27.90
C ILE A 644 1.80 14.92 26.63
N ALA A 645 2.96 14.28 26.68
CA ALA A 645 3.87 14.19 25.54
C ALA A 645 3.22 13.42 24.36
N LEU A 646 2.62 12.26 24.65
CA LEU A 646 1.98 11.44 23.63
C LEU A 646 0.73 12.11 23.06
N MET A 647 -0.16 12.64 23.91
CA MET A 647 -1.38 13.30 23.44
C MET A 647 -1.09 14.58 22.63
N SER A 648 -0.05 15.35 22.98
CA SER A 648 0.29 16.57 22.23
C SER A 648 0.79 16.25 20.81
N GLU A 649 1.72 15.29 20.68
CA GLU A 649 2.26 14.88 19.38
C GLU A 649 1.19 14.20 18.51
N THR A 650 0.33 13.39 19.14
CA THR A 650 -0.76 12.73 18.42
C THR A 650 -1.84 13.72 18.01
N VAL A 651 -2.30 14.63 18.85
CA VAL A 651 -3.31 15.63 18.45
C VAL A 651 -2.81 16.49 17.29
N ASN A 652 -1.55 16.95 17.32
CA ASN A 652 -1.00 17.78 16.24
C ASN A 652 -0.86 17.03 14.91
N SER A 653 -0.37 15.78 14.93
CA SER A 653 -0.24 14.96 13.71
C SER A 653 -1.57 14.38 13.22
N VAL A 654 -2.51 14.16 14.14
CA VAL A 654 -3.79 13.54 13.86
C VAL A 654 -4.80 14.57 13.40
N THR A 655 -4.79 15.83 13.85
CA THR A 655 -5.73 16.86 13.37
C THR A 655 -5.66 17.07 11.86
N THR A 656 -4.46 17.06 11.26
CA THR A 656 -4.29 17.22 9.81
C THR A 656 -4.79 16.01 9.01
N ASP A 657 -4.52 14.79 9.48
CA ASP A 657 -4.89 13.56 8.75
C ASP A 657 -6.27 12.99 9.17
N SER A 658 -6.87 13.43 10.29
CA SER A 658 -8.11 12.85 10.86
C SER A 658 -9.27 12.90 9.90
N TRP A 659 -9.44 14.02 9.22
CA TRP A 659 -10.54 14.19 8.27
C TRP A 659 -10.44 13.19 7.12
N SER A 660 -9.23 12.98 6.59
CA SER A 660 -8.98 12.01 5.51
C SER A 660 -9.16 10.56 5.96
N ILE A 661 -8.81 10.24 7.22
CA ILE A 661 -8.99 8.90 7.80
C ILE A 661 -10.46 8.64 8.10
N TRP A 662 -11.18 9.64 8.63
CA TRP A 662 -12.63 9.56 8.79
C TRP A 662 -13.32 9.33 7.45
N LYS A 663 -12.91 10.04 6.39
CA LYS A 663 -13.40 9.81 5.03
C LYS A 663 -13.12 8.38 4.53
N LEU A 664 -11.93 7.84 4.79
CA LEU A 664 -11.59 6.45 4.47
C LEU A 664 -12.47 5.46 5.25
N GLN A 665 -12.67 5.65 6.55
CA GLN A 665 -13.54 4.79 7.37
C GLN A 665 -14.99 4.84 6.87
N LYS A 666 -15.46 6.03 6.51
CA LYS A 666 -16.78 6.24 5.89
C LYS A 666 -16.87 5.50 4.53
N ALA A 667 -15.83 5.55 3.71
CA ALA A 667 -15.77 4.85 2.44
C ALA A 667 -15.84 3.32 2.61
N ILE A 668 -15.13 2.78 3.61
CA ILE A 668 -15.17 1.36 3.97
C ILE A 668 -16.61 0.95 4.34
N ALA A 669 -17.28 1.73 5.20
CA ALA A 669 -18.67 1.47 5.57
C ALA A 669 -19.64 1.51 4.37
N VAL A 670 -19.48 2.49 3.47
CA VAL A 670 -20.27 2.56 2.21
C VAL A 670 -20.10 1.29 1.38
N LEU A 671 -18.86 0.88 1.11
CA LEU A 671 -18.58 -0.29 0.28
C LEU A 671 -19.10 -1.59 0.92
N GLU A 672 -19.07 -1.68 2.24
CA GLU A 672 -19.66 -2.81 2.97
C GLU A 672 -21.18 -2.83 2.86
N MET A 673 -21.83 -1.68 3.03
CA MET A 673 -23.28 -1.55 2.92
C MET A 673 -23.79 -1.78 1.49
N GLU A 674 -23.02 -1.45 0.46
CA GLU A 674 -23.36 -1.71 -0.95
C GLU A 674 -23.39 -3.20 -1.27
N ASN A 675 -22.50 -3.99 -0.65
CA ASN A 675 -22.47 -5.44 -0.82
C ASN A 675 -23.70 -6.14 -0.22
N GLY A 676 -24.45 -5.43 0.65
CA GLY A 676 -25.64 -5.92 1.31
C GLY A 676 -25.34 -6.91 2.43
N TYR A 677 -26.41 -7.41 3.04
CA TYR A 677 -26.31 -8.46 4.05
C TYR A 677 -26.04 -9.82 3.40
N TRP A 678 -25.40 -10.75 4.13
CA TRP A 678 -25.08 -12.09 3.60
C TRP A 678 -26.33 -12.77 3.00
N TRP A 679 -27.47 -12.75 3.68
CA TRP A 679 -28.71 -13.41 3.22
C TRP A 679 -29.41 -12.76 2.00
N PHE A 680 -29.07 -11.54 1.59
CA PHE A 680 -29.74 -10.85 0.48
C PHE A 680 -28.78 -9.91 -0.26
N ARG A 681 -28.22 -10.41 -1.36
CA ARG A 681 -27.38 -9.60 -2.26
C ARG A 681 -28.28 -8.71 -3.11
N LYS A 682 -28.28 -7.42 -2.83
CA LYS A 682 -28.90 -6.44 -3.72
C LYS A 682 -27.96 -6.17 -4.90
N LYS A 683 -28.51 -5.98 -6.11
CA LYS A 683 -27.73 -5.47 -7.24
C LYS A 683 -27.15 -4.11 -6.85
N LYS A 684 -25.83 -3.95 -6.96
CA LYS A 684 -25.13 -2.68 -6.70
C LYS A 684 -25.75 -1.60 -7.61
N ALA A 685 -26.04 -0.42 -7.08
CA ALA A 685 -26.52 0.67 -7.94
C ALA A 685 -25.31 1.30 -8.63
N ARG A 686 -25.28 1.29 -9.96
CA ARG A 686 -24.19 1.92 -10.73
C ARG A 686 -24.29 3.44 -10.61
N ALA A 687 -23.21 4.09 -10.18
CA ALA A 687 -23.16 5.55 -10.04
C ALA A 687 -22.85 6.23 -11.39
N GLY A 688 -23.30 7.47 -11.55
CA GLY A 688 -23.03 8.29 -12.74
C GLY A 688 -24.08 8.19 -13.86
N VAL A 689 -23.80 8.88 -14.97
CA VAL A 689 -24.65 8.99 -16.16
C VAL A 689 -23.83 8.54 -17.37
N MET A 690 -24.47 7.78 -18.26
CA MET A 690 -23.84 7.37 -19.52
C MET A 690 -23.93 8.53 -20.52
N LEU A 691 -22.78 8.99 -21.02
CA LEU A 691 -22.66 10.12 -21.94
C LEU A 691 -21.76 9.74 -23.12
N THR A 692 -22.07 10.28 -24.30
CA THR A 692 -21.20 10.22 -25.47
C THR A 692 -20.23 11.40 -25.41
N VAL A 693 -18.96 11.12 -25.10
CA VAL A 693 -17.96 12.17 -24.83
C VAL A 693 -17.20 12.58 -26.10
N GLY A 694 -17.15 11.69 -27.09
CA GLY A 694 -16.53 11.97 -28.38
C GLY A 694 -16.69 10.81 -29.35
N THR A 695 -15.86 10.77 -30.38
CA THR A 695 -15.74 9.66 -31.33
C THR A 695 -14.42 8.93 -31.11
N ARG A 696 -14.46 7.60 -31.12
CA ARG A 696 -13.26 6.76 -31.10
C ARG A 696 -12.50 6.90 -32.43
N PRO A 697 -11.20 6.56 -32.46
CA PRO A 697 -10.44 6.47 -33.72
C PRO A 697 -11.11 5.57 -34.76
N ASP A 698 -11.85 4.56 -34.32
CA ASP A 698 -12.61 3.62 -35.17
C ASP A 698 -13.93 4.21 -35.74
N GLY A 699 -14.21 5.50 -35.50
CA GLY A 699 -15.41 6.19 -35.97
C GLY A 699 -16.69 5.91 -35.17
N ARG A 700 -16.67 5.02 -34.19
CA ARG A 700 -17.80 4.74 -33.28
C ARG A 700 -17.91 5.82 -32.19
N PRO A 701 -19.13 6.15 -31.71
CA PRO A 701 -19.28 7.05 -30.57
C PRO A 701 -18.64 6.43 -29.32
N ASP A 702 -17.89 7.23 -28.57
CA ASP A 702 -17.27 6.84 -27.31
C ASP A 702 -18.22 7.09 -26.14
N GLU A 703 -18.94 6.04 -25.75
CA GLU A 703 -19.88 6.07 -24.64
C GLU A 703 -19.17 5.70 -23.33
N ARG A 704 -19.25 6.60 -22.34
CA ARG A 704 -18.63 6.41 -21.03
C ARG A 704 -19.59 6.73 -19.89
N TRP A 705 -19.37 6.05 -18.77
CA TRP A 705 -20.08 6.34 -17.54
C TRP A 705 -19.32 7.43 -16.79
N CYS A 706 -19.88 8.64 -16.84
CA CYS A 706 -19.26 9.80 -16.26
C CYS A 706 -19.97 10.23 -14.98
N PHE A 707 -19.21 10.74 -14.02
CA PHE A 707 -19.71 11.38 -12.82
C PHE A 707 -19.58 12.89 -12.93
N ARG A 708 -20.70 13.59 -12.79
CA ARG A 708 -20.75 15.04 -12.85
C ARG A 708 -20.33 15.64 -11.51
N VAL A 709 -19.33 16.51 -11.54
CA VAL A 709 -18.83 17.25 -10.38
C VAL A 709 -18.88 18.73 -10.68
N GLU A 710 -19.57 19.48 -9.83
CA GLU A 710 -19.57 20.94 -9.87
C GLU A 710 -18.36 21.44 -9.06
N GLU A 711 -17.47 22.15 -9.74
CA GLU A 711 -16.29 22.79 -9.16
C GLU A 711 -16.47 24.31 -9.26
N VAL A 712 -16.19 25.02 -8.15
CA VAL A 712 -16.14 26.49 -8.15
C VAL A 712 -14.70 26.88 -7.89
N ASN A 713 -14.03 27.48 -8.89
CA ASN A 713 -12.65 27.91 -8.77
C ASN A 713 -12.51 29.38 -9.21
N TRP A 714 -12.39 30.26 -8.23
CA TRP A 714 -12.17 31.70 -8.44
C TRP A 714 -10.76 32.03 -8.91
N ALA A 715 -9.77 31.18 -8.66
CA ALA A 715 -8.38 31.44 -9.01
C ALA A 715 -8.04 31.08 -10.47
N SER A 716 -8.71 30.07 -11.03
CA SER A 716 -8.43 29.58 -12.38
C SER A 716 -9.47 29.99 -13.42
N TRP A 717 -10.35 30.96 -13.12
CA TRP A 717 -11.48 31.32 -13.97
C TRP A 717 -11.08 32.03 -15.28
N GLU A 718 -9.89 32.65 -15.33
CA GLU A 718 -9.35 33.31 -16.53
C GLU A 718 -8.86 32.32 -17.60
N GLN A 719 -8.70 31.04 -17.26
CA GLN A 719 -8.22 30.02 -18.19
C GLN A 719 -9.37 29.51 -19.05
N THR A 720 -9.31 29.75 -20.36
CA THR A 720 -10.26 29.19 -21.33
C THR A 720 -10.00 27.69 -21.52
N LEU A 721 -10.91 26.85 -21.03
CA LEU A 721 -10.84 25.39 -21.19
C LEU A 721 -11.77 24.92 -22.32
N PRO A 722 -11.42 23.86 -23.06
CA PRO A 722 -12.28 23.31 -24.10
C PRO A 722 -13.53 22.65 -23.49
N THR A 723 -14.72 23.18 -23.77
CA THR A 723 -15.99 22.65 -23.25
C THR A 723 -16.66 21.67 -24.20
N VAL A 724 -17.27 20.61 -23.66
CA VAL A 724 -18.09 19.65 -24.43
C VAL A 724 -19.43 20.26 -24.86
N CYS A 725 -19.95 21.20 -24.08
CA CYS A 725 -21.18 21.94 -24.33
C CYS A 725 -20.93 23.44 -24.08
N GLU A 726 -21.43 24.30 -24.97
CA GLU A 726 -21.26 25.76 -24.86
C GLU A 726 -22.17 26.38 -23.79
N GLU A 727 -23.30 25.75 -23.45
CA GLU A 727 -24.27 26.28 -22.48
C GLU A 727 -24.71 25.25 -21.42
N PRO A 728 -25.08 25.70 -20.20
CA PRO A 728 -25.70 24.85 -19.18
C PRO A 728 -27.05 24.25 -19.61
N SER A 729 -27.71 24.88 -20.58
CA SER A 729 -29.09 24.64 -20.99
C SER A 729 -29.24 23.67 -22.16
N GLY A 730 -28.14 23.17 -22.72
CA GLY A 730 -28.17 22.25 -23.86
C GLY A 730 -29.08 21.05 -23.58
N ALA A 731 -29.84 20.60 -24.59
CA ALA A 731 -30.57 19.34 -24.51
C ALA A 731 -29.57 18.25 -24.10
N GLY A 732 -29.68 17.78 -22.86
CA GLY A 732 -28.66 16.92 -22.26
C GLY A 732 -28.26 15.83 -23.24
N VAL A 733 -26.95 15.71 -23.49
CA VAL A 733 -26.35 14.65 -24.30
C VAL A 733 -27.11 13.35 -24.01
N THR A 734 -27.67 12.72 -25.04
CA THR A 734 -28.66 11.65 -24.93
C THR A 734 -28.15 10.51 -24.05
N GLY A 735 -28.42 10.59 -22.75
CA GLY A 735 -27.93 9.65 -21.75
C GLY A 735 -29.07 8.83 -21.17
N ARG A 736 -28.91 7.50 -21.16
CA ARG A 736 -29.83 6.61 -20.43
C ARG A 736 -29.50 6.67 -18.94
N THR A 737 -30.36 7.26 -18.13
CA THR A 737 -30.29 7.20 -16.67
C THR A 737 -31.00 5.93 -16.17
N PRO A 738 -30.40 5.13 -15.26
CA PRO A 738 -31.18 4.19 -14.46
C PRO A 738 -32.16 4.94 -13.53
N PRO A 739 -33.17 4.29 -12.93
CA PRO A 739 -34.17 4.96 -12.10
C PRO A 739 -33.53 5.41 -10.77
N TRP A 740 -32.92 6.58 -10.82
CA TRP A 740 -32.52 7.36 -9.66
C TRP A 740 -33.72 8.17 -9.18
N PRO A 741 -33.94 8.33 -7.86
CA PRO A 741 -34.98 9.20 -7.38
C PRO A 741 -34.67 10.66 -7.82
N PRO A 742 -35.69 11.43 -8.28
CA PRO A 742 -35.51 12.73 -8.93
C PRO A 742 -34.92 13.84 -8.06
N TYR A 743 -34.59 13.55 -6.79
CA TYR A 743 -34.06 14.53 -5.83
C TYR A 743 -32.56 14.82 -6.00
N LEU A 744 -31.84 14.07 -6.84
CA LEU A 744 -30.47 14.40 -7.30
C LEU A 744 -30.42 14.92 -8.75
N ALA A 745 -31.55 14.90 -9.46
CA ALA A 745 -31.74 15.57 -10.75
C ALA A 745 -32.21 17.03 -10.61
N ARG A 746 -32.34 17.52 -9.38
CA ARG A 746 -32.56 18.93 -9.06
C ARG A 746 -31.31 19.52 -8.43
N THR A 747 -30.32 19.82 -9.25
CA THR A 747 -29.72 21.15 -9.11
C THR A 747 -30.83 22.14 -9.48
N VAL A 748 -31.01 23.16 -8.64
CA VAL A 748 -32.11 24.13 -8.72
C VAL A 748 -32.29 24.61 -10.17
N PRO A 749 -33.51 24.55 -10.77
CA PRO A 749 -33.74 25.28 -12.00
C PRO A 749 -33.62 26.76 -11.65
N TRP A 750 -32.67 27.47 -12.26
CA TRP A 750 -32.66 28.93 -12.29
C TRP A 750 -33.86 29.44 -13.09
N ARG A 751 -35.06 29.32 -12.51
CA ARG A 751 -36.26 30.08 -12.85
C ARG A 751 -36.99 30.36 -11.54
N LYS A 752 -37.00 31.65 -11.16
CA LYS A 752 -37.70 32.27 -10.02
C LYS A 752 -36.88 32.49 -8.74
N THR A 753 -35.85 33.34 -8.82
CA THR A 753 -35.56 34.35 -7.79
C THR A 753 -34.66 35.45 -8.36
N VAL A 754 -35.21 36.24 -9.28
CA VAL A 754 -34.79 37.64 -9.47
C VAL A 754 -36.06 38.46 -9.34
N CYS A 755 -36.46 38.70 -8.09
CA CYS A 755 -37.36 39.78 -7.73
C CYS A 755 -36.65 40.58 -6.64
N LEU A 756 -36.21 41.77 -7.05
CA LEU A 756 -36.22 43.02 -6.28
C LEU A 756 -35.56 43.00 -4.90
N SER A 757 -34.32 43.49 -4.86
CA SER A 757 -33.95 44.52 -3.88
C SER A 757 -32.83 45.38 -4.50
N SER A 758 -33.26 46.40 -5.23
CA SER A 758 -32.45 47.54 -5.63
C SER A 758 -31.95 48.25 -4.36
N PRO A 759 -30.66 48.58 -4.22
CA PRO A 759 -30.26 49.67 -3.37
C PRO A 759 -30.65 50.98 -4.07
N SER A 760 -31.49 51.75 -3.38
CA SER A 760 -31.88 53.12 -3.70
C SER A 760 -30.71 53.99 -4.15
N SER A 761 -30.86 54.58 -5.34
CA SER A 761 -30.12 55.78 -5.76
C SER A 761 -30.45 56.97 -4.84
N PRO A 762 -29.50 57.86 -4.56
CA PRO A 762 -29.82 59.19 -4.05
C PRO A 762 -30.35 60.06 -5.21
N THR A 763 -31.32 60.88 -4.84
CA THR A 763 -32.16 61.79 -5.62
C THR A 763 -31.40 62.85 -6.42
N ASP A 764 -31.95 63.15 -7.60
CA ASP A 764 -31.66 64.30 -8.45
C ASP A 764 -31.74 65.65 -7.69
N GLY A 765 -30.79 66.53 -8.00
CA GLY A 765 -30.90 67.98 -7.85
C GLY A 765 -30.53 68.62 -9.20
N PRO A 766 -31.21 69.69 -9.65
CA PRO A 766 -31.20 70.09 -11.05
C PRO A 766 -30.02 70.99 -11.46
N ASP A 767 -29.78 70.97 -12.77
CA ASP A 767 -28.87 71.79 -13.59
C ASP A 767 -28.57 73.21 -13.09
N VAL A 768 -27.27 73.56 -12.96
CA VAL A 768 -26.75 74.91 -13.23
C VAL A 768 -25.34 74.83 -13.83
N ALA A 769 -25.12 75.65 -14.86
CA ALA A 769 -23.94 75.79 -15.72
C ALA A 769 -22.65 76.33 -15.06
N GLY A 770 -21.52 76.16 -15.77
CA GLY A 770 -20.20 76.81 -15.57
C GLY A 770 -19.17 75.83 -15.00
N GLY A 771 -18.01 75.55 -15.61
CA GLY A 771 -17.07 76.43 -16.30
C GLY A 771 -15.77 76.48 -15.48
N GLN A 772 -14.68 75.92 -16.04
CA GLN A 772 -13.26 76.18 -15.73
C GLN A 772 -12.76 76.17 -14.27
N HIS A 773 -11.82 75.25 -13.94
CA HIS A 773 -10.41 75.62 -13.69
C HIS A 773 -9.49 74.43 -13.35
N ASP A 774 -8.36 74.45 -14.06
CA ASP A 774 -6.98 74.03 -13.81
C ASP A 774 -6.48 73.43 -12.47
N ARG A 775 -5.35 72.71 -12.67
CA ARG A 775 -4.18 72.39 -11.82
C ARG A 775 -4.17 70.97 -11.24
N ALA A 776 -3.33 70.04 -11.71
CA ALA A 776 -1.86 70.01 -11.88
C ALA A 776 -1.07 69.96 -10.57
N GLY A 777 -0.24 68.90 -10.46
CA GLY A 777 0.89 68.74 -9.55
C GLY A 777 0.55 68.08 -8.21
N ASP A 778 1.43 67.33 -7.55
CA ASP A 778 2.73 66.79 -7.93
C ASP A 778 3.20 65.92 -6.75
N LEU A 779 4.04 64.93 -7.07
CA LEU A 779 5.16 64.39 -6.29
C LEU A 779 5.02 63.71 -4.90
N SER A 780 5.95 62.74 -4.78
CA SER A 780 6.76 62.30 -3.62
C SER A 780 6.11 61.29 -2.66
N SER A 781 6.49 60.02 -2.66
CA SER A 781 7.75 59.38 -2.18
C SER A 781 7.88 59.34 -0.65
N HIS A 782 7.96 58.12 -0.10
CA HIS A 782 8.78 57.64 1.05
C HIS A 782 8.13 56.35 1.59
N THR A 783 8.67 55.15 1.34
CA THR A 783 9.63 54.44 2.21
C THR A 783 9.48 54.68 3.72
N CYS A 784 8.82 53.75 4.39
CA CYS A 784 9.35 52.91 5.47
C CYS A 784 8.62 51.56 5.45
#